data_AF-A0A5C8JLY9-F1
#
_entry.id   AF-A0A5C8JLY9-F1
#
_cell.length_a   1.000
_cell.length_b   1.000
_cell.length_c   1.000
_cell.angle_alpha   90.00
_cell.angle_beta   90.00
_cell.angle_gamma   90.00
#
_symmetry.space_group_name_H-M   'P 1'
#
loop_
_entity.id
_entity.type
_entity.pdbx_description
1 polymer ?
#
loop_
_entity_poly.entity_id
_entity_poly.type
_entity_poly.pdbx_seq_one_letter_code
_entity_poly.pdbx_strand_id
1 'polypeptide(L)'
;MSKRPALFFLIILFLMIAGGSAAQVRQEKLEHKFPQAAAAVVPLIKEFPLLAQLLQVQEPWQGNPLLLKDTIFPKELRLAQGTEKYPLLYTAQRNATWPGLPVFGQLAYEVEYYVFDLTRPVIKIHIGRPLRFDMQHGRVEALAASKKGKSIFPYLDESMKQPLFENISQVVKALAPYGAKELPFNHPKIKKYLLPEGIVLTVSDYSGSTNGTVYIQLTLEPEQPIRSMQEKHIPAFPGAEGYGCYTPGGRGGKVFVVTTLEDYLPEDRPGREEGLYGQPSEFAKTLGKGNWIPYVDALGQEHPEQARPKLPGYPMIPKEKPIAGSLREAIEAEGPRIIVFAVTGTIELKAPLTIMHPYLTVAGNTAPGAGIQLKNWGIDVRAHDVVLRYLRIRVGETKGPGKLQRVLGDQTHGLDIRAMNVVVDHCEAAFANDQIFNIYGAEKRVASTVQWSYIYGAPRKSTHEKGNHSMSAAANGWGYISFHHNLIAHGERRNMRAEMLSLDYRNNILYNYGGAGYGSPNDYIRLNYIGNVQQEGPDSQKLKAWKWGFQSESVYANFFAKNNIMPDGSSADLKVLPETLMPEPFEAFPVKTDSPEEAYMTILDAGGTHLPVRDNITEFVANTVKEGKGTVPNTPAEWPGGGFTSYPPAKPLPDADQDGMPDAWEIKYNLNPNDSADASADLDGDGYTNIEEYINATSPLKKEK
;
A
#
# COMPACT_ATOMS: atom_id res chain seq x y z
N MET A 1 -4.31 75.74 -31.78
CA MET A 1 -3.59 75.37 -30.54
C MET A 1 -4.60 74.66 -29.64
N SER A 2 -4.46 73.47 -29.08
CA SER A 2 -3.48 72.36 -29.12
C SER A 2 -4.21 71.17 -28.43
N LYS A 3 -4.42 70.01 -29.06
CA LYS A 3 -3.57 68.78 -28.99
C LYS A 3 -3.14 68.48 -27.52
N ARG A 4 -3.43 67.34 -26.87
CA ARG A 4 -3.51 65.92 -27.31
C ARG A 4 -4.29 65.04 -26.29
N PRO A 5 -5.06 64.04 -26.75
CA PRO A 5 -5.25 62.76 -26.10
C PRO A 5 -4.35 61.71 -26.81
N ALA A 6 -3.27 61.24 -26.19
CA ALA A 6 -2.37 60.29 -26.86
C ALA A 6 -1.73 59.23 -25.95
N LEU A 7 -1.92 59.28 -24.62
CA LEU A 7 -1.18 58.37 -23.72
C LEU A 7 -1.99 57.15 -23.25
N PHE A 8 -3.32 57.23 -23.20
CA PHE A 8 -4.15 56.13 -22.69
C PHE A 8 -4.51 55.08 -23.76
N PHE A 9 -4.63 55.49 -25.02
CA PHE A 9 -4.87 54.56 -26.13
C PHE A 9 -3.59 53.81 -26.56
N LEU A 10 -2.39 54.35 -26.28
CA LEU A 10 -1.15 53.68 -26.67
C LEU A 10 -0.80 52.49 -25.77
N ILE A 11 -1.20 52.48 -24.49
CA ILE A 11 -0.89 51.38 -23.56
C ILE A 11 -1.82 50.18 -23.78
N ILE A 12 -3.09 50.42 -24.11
CA ILE A 12 -4.02 49.34 -24.48
C ILE A 12 -3.73 48.82 -25.90
N LEU A 13 -3.24 49.67 -26.80
CA LEU A 13 -2.79 49.23 -28.12
C LEU A 13 -1.42 48.53 -28.07
N PHE A 14 -0.50 48.87 -27.14
CA PHE A 14 0.74 48.10 -26.95
C PHE A 14 0.48 46.71 -26.34
N LEU A 15 -0.51 46.59 -25.45
CA LEU A 15 -0.95 45.28 -24.93
C LEU A 15 -1.75 44.45 -25.95
N MET A 16 -2.31 45.09 -27.00
CA MET A 16 -2.94 44.39 -28.13
C MET A 16 -2.00 44.15 -29.32
N ILE A 17 -0.88 44.87 -29.43
CA ILE A 17 0.15 44.66 -30.47
C ILE A 17 1.22 43.64 -30.01
N ALA A 18 1.37 43.40 -28.70
CA ALA A 18 2.13 42.26 -28.16
C ALA A 18 1.25 40.99 -28.00
N GLY A 19 0.16 40.89 -28.76
CA GLY A 19 -0.84 39.83 -28.70
C GLY A 19 -0.39 38.53 -29.36
N GLY A 20 0.72 37.95 -28.90
CA GLY A 20 0.98 36.55 -29.14
C GLY A 20 -0.06 35.71 -28.40
N SER A 21 -0.72 34.76 -29.07
CA SER A 21 -1.59 33.81 -28.38
C SER A 21 -0.80 33.09 -27.26
N ALA A 22 -1.47 32.59 -26.21
CA ALA A 22 -0.77 31.84 -25.15
C ALA A 22 0.02 30.62 -25.67
N ALA A 23 -0.33 30.10 -26.85
CA ALA A 23 0.45 29.08 -27.56
C ALA A 23 1.73 29.67 -28.20
N GLN A 24 1.63 30.83 -28.84
CA GLN A 24 2.76 31.55 -29.43
C GLN A 24 3.79 31.98 -28.38
N VAL A 25 3.34 32.49 -27.23
CA VAL A 25 4.25 32.83 -26.11
C VAL A 25 4.98 31.59 -25.57
N ARG A 26 4.31 30.43 -25.52
CA ARG A 26 4.94 29.16 -25.11
C ARG A 26 5.97 28.67 -26.13
N GLN A 27 5.68 28.86 -27.41
CA GLN A 27 6.59 28.54 -28.50
C GLN A 27 7.86 29.39 -28.42
N GLU A 28 7.71 30.71 -28.36
CA GLU A 28 8.84 31.64 -28.26
C GLU A 28 9.73 31.33 -27.05
N LYS A 29 9.14 30.93 -25.90
CA LYS A 29 9.89 30.50 -24.72
C LYS A 29 10.73 29.25 -24.96
N LEU A 30 10.17 28.20 -25.57
CA LEU A 30 10.91 26.98 -25.86
C LEU A 30 11.99 27.19 -26.91
N GLU A 31 11.70 27.95 -27.96
CA GLU A 31 12.67 28.31 -29.00
C GLU A 31 13.81 29.14 -28.42
N HIS A 32 13.50 30.09 -27.54
CA HIS A 32 14.52 30.88 -26.85
C HIS A 32 15.37 30.04 -25.90
N LYS A 33 14.75 29.09 -25.17
CA LYS A 33 15.46 28.20 -24.25
C LYS A 33 16.32 27.16 -24.98
N PHE A 34 15.84 26.67 -26.12
CA PHE A 34 16.49 25.62 -26.91
C PHE A 34 16.66 26.02 -28.39
N PRO A 35 17.42 27.08 -28.72
CA PRO A 35 17.49 27.64 -30.08
C PRO A 35 17.99 26.64 -31.13
N GLN A 36 18.95 25.79 -30.78
CA GLN A 36 19.47 24.73 -31.66
C GLN A 36 18.48 23.57 -31.89
N ALA A 37 17.41 23.50 -31.09
CA ALA A 37 16.38 22.46 -31.17
C ALA A 37 15.01 23.02 -31.57
N ALA A 38 14.92 24.31 -31.95
CA ALA A 38 13.66 25.01 -32.23
C ALA A 38 12.70 24.19 -33.11
N ALA A 39 13.18 23.68 -34.25
CA ALA A 39 12.37 22.89 -35.18
C ALA A 39 11.80 21.59 -34.58
N ALA A 40 12.47 21.01 -33.58
CA ALA A 40 12.05 19.76 -32.91
C ALA A 40 11.22 20.01 -31.63
N VAL A 41 11.42 21.15 -30.94
CA VAL A 41 10.67 21.49 -29.71
C VAL A 41 9.34 22.19 -30.00
N VAL A 42 9.17 22.81 -31.16
CA VAL A 42 7.90 23.45 -31.57
C VAL A 42 6.73 22.47 -31.63
N PRO A 43 6.85 21.27 -32.25
CA PRO A 43 5.78 20.27 -32.25
C PRO A 43 5.38 19.77 -30.85
N LEU A 44 6.30 19.80 -29.87
CA LEU A 44 6.03 19.30 -28.50
C LEU A 44 4.85 19.98 -27.85
N ILE A 45 4.61 21.27 -28.11
CA ILE A 45 3.49 22.01 -27.50
C ILE A 45 2.15 21.38 -27.88
N LYS A 46 2.03 20.91 -29.12
CA LYS A 46 0.79 20.31 -29.64
C LYS A 46 0.75 18.81 -29.38
N GLU A 47 1.88 18.14 -29.58
CA GLU A 47 1.95 16.69 -29.60
C GLU A 47 2.27 16.09 -28.24
N PHE A 48 2.94 16.82 -27.34
CA PHE A 48 3.21 16.37 -25.97
C PHE A 48 3.22 17.57 -24.99
N PRO A 49 2.08 18.26 -24.79
CA PRO A 49 1.98 19.54 -24.11
C PRO A 49 2.52 19.53 -22.68
N LEU A 50 2.35 18.41 -21.95
CA LEU A 50 2.83 18.28 -20.58
C LEU A 50 4.36 18.35 -20.51
N LEU A 51 5.06 17.55 -21.32
CA LEU A 51 6.53 17.60 -21.38
C LEU A 51 7.01 18.97 -21.86
N ALA A 52 6.32 19.56 -22.83
CA ALA A 52 6.64 20.90 -23.33
C ALA A 52 6.53 21.98 -22.24
N GLN A 53 5.54 21.88 -21.34
CA GLN A 53 5.42 22.78 -20.20
C GLN A 53 6.50 22.51 -19.15
N LEU A 54 6.76 21.24 -18.81
CA LEU A 54 7.78 20.88 -17.85
C LEU A 54 9.17 21.39 -18.26
N LEU A 55 9.53 21.27 -19.53
CA LEU A 55 10.80 21.78 -20.08
C LEU A 55 10.91 23.31 -20.09
N GLN A 56 9.79 24.05 -20.05
CA GLN A 56 9.81 25.51 -19.94
C GLN A 56 10.12 25.98 -18.52
N VAL A 57 9.80 25.17 -17.51
CA VAL A 57 10.09 25.50 -16.12
C VAL A 57 11.59 25.34 -15.90
N GLN A 58 12.22 26.34 -15.30
CA GLN A 58 13.58 26.23 -14.83
C GLN A 58 13.55 25.46 -13.52
N GLU A 59 14.35 24.40 -13.40
CA GLU A 59 14.41 23.56 -12.21
C GLU A 59 13.01 23.14 -11.71
N PRO A 60 12.18 22.47 -12.54
CA PRO A 60 10.76 22.20 -12.25
C PRO A 60 10.53 21.58 -10.87
N TRP A 61 11.50 20.80 -10.41
CA TRP A 61 11.43 20.05 -9.18
C TRP A 61 11.74 20.87 -7.93
N GLN A 62 12.40 22.03 -8.02
CA GLN A 62 12.84 22.78 -6.83
C GLN A 62 11.72 23.62 -6.18
N GLY A 63 10.62 23.87 -6.90
CA GLY A 63 9.48 24.66 -6.42
C GLY A 63 8.45 23.84 -5.64
N ASN A 64 7.51 24.53 -4.99
CA ASN A 64 6.39 23.88 -4.30
C ASN A 64 5.62 22.95 -5.27
N PRO A 65 5.39 21.67 -4.94
CA PRO A 65 4.66 20.72 -5.77
C PRO A 65 3.30 21.19 -6.30
N LEU A 66 2.54 21.96 -5.52
CA LEU A 66 1.25 22.52 -5.94
C LEU A 66 1.43 23.62 -6.99
N LEU A 67 2.47 24.45 -6.87
CA LEU A 67 2.79 25.46 -7.87
C LEU A 67 3.28 24.81 -9.17
N LEU A 68 4.13 23.79 -9.05
CA LEU A 68 4.56 23.00 -10.21
C LEU A 68 3.34 22.38 -10.90
N LYS A 69 2.44 21.79 -10.11
CA LYS A 69 1.16 21.27 -10.61
C LYS A 69 0.44 22.34 -11.41
N ASP A 70 0.14 23.49 -10.81
CA ASP A 70 -0.64 24.55 -11.48
C ASP A 70 0.04 25.11 -12.73
N THR A 71 1.35 24.89 -12.86
CA THR A 71 2.16 25.30 -14.01
C THR A 71 2.08 24.30 -15.19
N ILE A 72 2.09 22.99 -14.91
CA ILE A 72 2.22 21.94 -15.94
C ILE A 72 0.93 21.17 -16.23
N PHE A 73 -0.09 21.36 -15.40
CA PHE A 73 -1.35 20.64 -15.49
C PHE A 73 -2.50 21.60 -15.87
N PRO A 74 -3.42 21.20 -16.77
CA PRO A 74 -4.67 21.93 -16.99
C PRO A 74 -5.42 22.25 -15.68
N LYS A 75 -6.02 23.45 -15.58
CA LYS A 75 -6.71 23.93 -14.37
C LYS A 75 -7.88 23.06 -13.88
N GLU A 76 -8.38 22.17 -14.72
CA GLU A 76 -9.53 21.30 -14.44
C GLU A 76 -9.15 20.04 -13.63
N LEU A 77 -7.89 19.94 -13.18
CA LEU A 77 -7.35 18.78 -12.48
C LEU A 77 -7.62 18.82 -10.97
N ARG A 78 -8.23 17.75 -10.45
CA ARG A 78 -8.61 17.61 -9.03
C ARG A 78 -7.59 16.79 -8.25
N LEU A 79 -7.41 17.14 -6.97
CA LEU A 79 -6.78 16.26 -5.99
C LEU A 79 -7.65 15.02 -5.81
N ALA A 80 -7.04 13.85 -5.81
CA ALA A 80 -7.78 12.62 -5.60
C ALA A 80 -7.61 12.06 -4.20
N GLN A 81 -6.39 12.15 -3.67
CA GLN A 81 -6.01 11.66 -2.34
C GLN A 81 -4.84 12.51 -1.81
N GLY A 82 -4.57 12.41 -0.52
CA GLY A 82 -3.45 13.11 0.13
C GLY A 82 -3.78 14.55 0.56
N THR A 83 -2.74 15.30 0.88
CA THR A 83 -2.83 16.66 1.44
C THR A 83 -2.22 17.69 0.48
N GLU A 84 -2.23 18.98 0.86
CA GLU A 84 -1.50 20.02 0.11
C GLU A 84 0.01 19.71 0.00
N LYS A 85 0.59 19.08 1.04
CA LYS A 85 2.02 18.72 1.08
C LYS A 85 2.32 17.41 0.32
N TYR A 86 1.35 16.49 0.29
CA TYR A 86 1.45 15.20 -0.42
C TYR A 86 0.33 15.06 -1.44
N PRO A 87 0.30 15.89 -2.49
CA PRO A 87 -0.81 15.83 -3.43
C PRO A 87 -0.69 14.54 -4.25
N LEU A 88 -1.60 13.59 -4.04
CA LEU A 88 -1.93 12.63 -5.09
C LEU A 88 -2.99 13.28 -5.96
N LEU A 89 -2.54 13.91 -7.05
CA LEU A 89 -3.44 14.29 -8.12
C LEU A 89 -3.76 13.03 -8.89
N TYR A 90 -4.91 12.44 -8.59
CA TYR A 90 -5.47 11.42 -9.46
C TYR A 90 -6.61 11.99 -10.29
N THR A 91 -6.53 11.72 -11.58
CA THR A 91 -7.46 12.24 -12.55
C THR A 91 -8.49 11.17 -12.82
N ALA A 92 -9.49 11.08 -11.95
CA ALA A 92 -10.78 10.54 -12.37
C ALA A 92 -11.52 11.55 -13.26
N GLN A 93 -10.98 11.85 -14.45
CA GLN A 93 -11.83 12.25 -15.58
C GLN A 93 -12.12 11.00 -16.43
N ARG A 94 -12.65 9.97 -15.77
CA ARG A 94 -13.12 8.71 -16.35
C ARG A 94 -14.55 8.84 -16.89
N ASN A 95 -14.89 9.96 -17.50
CA ASN A 95 -16.15 10.05 -18.24
C ASN A 95 -15.84 9.89 -19.73
N ALA A 96 -16.81 9.39 -20.49
CA ALA A 96 -16.68 9.22 -21.94
C ALA A 96 -16.42 10.55 -22.69
N THR A 97 -16.44 11.69 -21.98
CA THR A 97 -16.29 13.03 -22.52
C THR A 97 -14.91 13.65 -22.30
N TRP A 98 -14.01 13.02 -21.52
CA TRP A 98 -12.64 13.53 -21.38
C TRP A 98 -11.84 13.20 -22.64
N PRO A 99 -11.29 14.21 -23.35
CA PRO A 99 -10.60 13.98 -24.61
C PRO A 99 -9.22 13.33 -24.47
N GLY A 100 -8.71 13.12 -23.25
CA GLY A 100 -7.34 12.69 -23.00
C GLY A 100 -6.29 13.77 -23.27
N LEU A 101 -5.03 13.49 -22.92
CA LEU A 101 -3.89 14.38 -23.19
C LEU A 101 -3.10 13.87 -24.41
N PRO A 102 -2.83 14.71 -25.43
CA PRO A 102 -2.11 14.26 -26.61
C PRO A 102 -0.66 13.87 -26.28
N VAL A 103 -0.21 12.75 -26.84
CA VAL A 103 1.18 12.28 -26.81
C VAL A 103 1.53 11.68 -28.17
N PHE A 104 2.17 12.46 -29.06
CA PHE A 104 2.63 12.08 -30.40
C PHE A 104 1.62 11.26 -31.22
N GLY A 105 0.44 11.83 -31.45
CA GLY A 105 -0.63 11.18 -32.21
C GLY A 105 -1.42 10.13 -31.42
N GLN A 106 -1.17 10.01 -30.11
CA GLN A 106 -1.96 9.20 -29.17
C GLN A 106 -2.60 10.06 -28.08
N LEU A 107 -3.46 9.43 -27.28
CA LEU A 107 -4.11 10.04 -26.12
C LEU A 107 -3.74 9.29 -24.85
N ALA A 108 -3.27 10.04 -23.86
CA ALA A 108 -3.19 9.60 -22.48
C ALA A 108 -4.53 9.79 -21.80
N TYR A 109 -5.17 8.68 -21.42
CA TYR A 109 -6.47 8.65 -20.74
C TYR A 109 -6.32 8.51 -19.22
N GLU A 110 -5.10 8.69 -18.69
CA GLU A 110 -4.83 8.87 -17.28
C GLU A 110 -3.48 9.59 -17.13
N VAL A 111 -3.43 10.58 -16.24
CA VAL A 111 -2.18 11.23 -15.84
C VAL A 111 -2.21 11.44 -14.34
N GLU A 112 -1.08 11.14 -13.70
CA GLU A 112 -0.93 11.17 -12.26
C GLU A 112 0.27 12.04 -11.89
N TYR A 113 0.13 12.76 -10.79
CA TYR A 113 1.23 13.42 -10.12
C TYR A 113 1.15 13.11 -8.65
N TYR A 114 2.23 12.56 -8.12
CA TYR A 114 2.30 12.20 -6.71
C TYR A 114 3.68 12.46 -6.14
N VAL A 115 3.69 12.71 -4.83
CA VAL A 115 4.89 13.06 -4.09
C VAL A 115 4.93 12.21 -2.82
N PHE A 116 5.12 10.89 -2.95
CA PHE A 116 5.28 10.01 -1.79
C PHE A 116 6.61 10.28 -1.08
N ASP A 117 7.67 10.41 -1.88
CA ASP A 117 8.92 11.03 -1.49
C ASP A 117 8.85 12.52 -1.82
N LEU A 118 8.90 13.37 -0.80
CA LEU A 118 8.94 14.83 -0.97
C LEU A 118 10.14 15.31 -1.77
N THR A 119 11.21 14.52 -1.77
CA THR A 119 12.41 14.80 -2.56
C THR A 119 12.35 14.20 -3.97
N ARG A 120 11.37 13.35 -4.27
CA ARG A 120 11.22 12.67 -5.57
C ARG A 120 9.76 12.63 -6.05
N PRO A 121 9.19 13.77 -6.46
CA PRO A 121 7.90 13.82 -7.13
C PRO A 121 7.94 13.00 -8.42
N VAL A 122 6.82 12.36 -8.74
CA VAL A 122 6.68 11.53 -9.93
C VAL A 122 5.46 11.98 -10.71
N ILE A 123 5.62 12.16 -12.02
CA ILE A 123 4.52 12.28 -12.97
C ILE A 123 4.42 10.98 -13.77
N LYS A 124 3.25 10.35 -13.79
CA LYS A 124 2.97 9.18 -14.63
C LYS A 124 1.93 9.49 -15.68
N ILE A 125 2.19 9.09 -16.91
CA ILE A 125 1.32 9.29 -18.06
C ILE A 125 1.01 7.93 -18.66
N HIS A 126 -0.26 7.71 -18.93
CA HIS A 126 -0.81 6.41 -19.25
C HIS A 126 -1.52 6.46 -20.61
N ILE A 127 -0.86 5.96 -21.66
CA ILE A 127 -1.24 6.17 -23.08
C ILE A 127 -2.16 5.07 -23.64
N GLY A 128 -3.40 5.00 -23.20
CA GLY A 128 -4.37 4.02 -23.68
C GLY A 128 -5.40 3.72 -22.60
N ARG A 129 -5.96 2.51 -22.57
CA ARG A 129 -7.06 2.16 -21.65
C ARG A 129 -6.71 2.32 -20.15
N PRO A 130 -7.45 3.13 -19.37
CA PRO A 130 -7.11 3.55 -18.00
C PRO A 130 -7.20 2.45 -16.94
N LEU A 131 -6.69 2.76 -15.74
CA LEU A 131 -6.45 1.85 -14.62
C LEU A 131 -7.70 1.57 -13.78
N ARG A 132 -8.67 0.79 -14.28
CA ARG A 132 -9.90 0.47 -13.53
C ARG A 132 -9.91 -0.97 -12.99
N PHE A 133 -9.71 -1.16 -11.69
CA PHE A 133 -9.53 -2.49 -11.03
C PHE A 133 -10.68 -3.47 -11.18
N ASP A 134 -11.93 -2.99 -11.23
CA ASP A 134 -13.12 -3.81 -11.50
C ASP A 134 -13.13 -4.44 -12.91
N MET A 135 -12.26 -3.96 -13.82
CA MET A 135 -12.01 -4.57 -15.13
C MET A 135 -10.80 -5.53 -15.15
N GLN A 136 -10.11 -5.76 -14.02
CA GLN A 136 -8.75 -6.34 -13.95
C GLN A 136 -8.69 -7.74 -13.36
N HIS A 137 -9.82 -8.31 -12.91
CA HIS A 137 -9.86 -9.66 -12.36
C HIS A 137 -10.56 -10.60 -13.33
N GLY A 138 -9.81 -11.57 -13.87
CA GLY A 138 -10.37 -12.72 -14.58
C GLY A 138 -9.47 -13.28 -15.67
N ARG A 139 -8.60 -14.24 -15.34
CA ARG A 139 -8.14 -15.21 -16.35
C ARG A 139 -9.38 -15.96 -16.84
N VAL A 140 -9.54 -16.06 -18.16
CA VAL A 140 -10.71 -16.61 -18.88
C VAL A 140 -11.92 -15.67 -18.97
N GLU A 141 -12.35 -15.03 -17.89
CA GLU A 141 -13.50 -14.10 -17.91
C GLU A 141 -13.22 -12.81 -18.68
N ALA A 142 -12.01 -12.24 -18.59
CA ALA A 142 -11.66 -11.03 -19.34
C ALA A 142 -11.60 -11.28 -20.86
N LEU A 143 -11.22 -12.50 -21.28
CA LEU A 143 -11.19 -12.93 -22.68
C LEU A 143 -12.60 -13.23 -23.23
N ALA A 144 -13.52 -13.67 -22.37
CA ALA A 144 -14.92 -13.87 -22.73
C ALA A 144 -15.74 -12.56 -22.65
N ALA A 145 -15.44 -11.69 -21.69
CA ALA A 145 -16.02 -10.37 -21.53
C ALA A 145 -15.54 -9.40 -22.61
N SER A 146 -14.31 -9.52 -23.12
CA SER A 146 -13.83 -8.71 -24.26
C SER A 146 -14.62 -8.92 -25.55
N LYS A 147 -15.35 -10.04 -25.67
CA LYS A 147 -16.29 -10.28 -26.79
C LYS A 147 -17.69 -9.70 -26.56
N LYS A 148 -18.05 -9.26 -25.35
CA LYS A 148 -19.40 -8.77 -24.99
C LYS A 148 -19.44 -7.37 -24.37
N GLY A 149 -18.36 -6.88 -23.78
CA GLY A 149 -18.27 -5.55 -23.18
C GLY A 149 -17.71 -4.53 -24.17
N LYS A 150 -18.49 -3.50 -24.52
CA LYS A 150 -17.95 -2.32 -25.18
C LYS A 150 -16.91 -1.68 -24.24
N SER A 151 -15.63 -1.70 -24.62
CA SER A 151 -14.61 -0.94 -23.90
C SER A 151 -14.95 0.55 -23.98
N ILE A 152 -14.96 1.23 -22.84
CA ILE A 152 -15.23 2.68 -22.76
C ILE A 152 -14.07 3.49 -23.40
N PHE A 153 -12.87 2.91 -23.45
CA PHE A 153 -11.65 3.52 -24.03
C PHE A 153 -10.96 2.55 -25.01
N PRO A 154 -10.38 3.04 -26.12
CA PRO A 154 -9.70 2.18 -27.09
C PRO A 154 -8.37 1.62 -26.54
N TYR A 155 -7.96 0.46 -27.08
CA TYR A 155 -6.60 -0.05 -26.88
C TYR A 155 -5.59 0.81 -27.66
N LEU A 156 -4.34 0.83 -27.20
CA LEU A 156 -3.24 1.39 -27.99
C LEU A 156 -3.06 0.52 -29.25
N ASP A 157 -3.12 1.13 -30.42
CA ASP A 157 -2.87 0.44 -31.69
C ASP A 157 -1.37 0.07 -31.79
N GLU A 158 -1.07 -1.19 -32.10
CA GLU A 158 0.30 -1.69 -32.27
C GLU A 158 1.12 -0.86 -33.27
N SER A 159 0.48 -0.38 -34.34
CA SER A 159 1.12 0.45 -35.37
C SER A 159 1.66 1.78 -34.84
N MET A 160 1.16 2.25 -33.69
CA MET A 160 1.49 3.56 -33.13
C MET A 160 2.68 3.52 -32.17
N LYS A 161 3.11 2.33 -31.72
CA LYS A 161 4.20 2.20 -30.76
C LYS A 161 5.53 2.65 -31.33
N GLN A 162 5.94 2.07 -32.45
CA GLN A 162 7.23 2.39 -33.07
C GLN A 162 7.34 3.90 -33.36
N PRO A 163 6.34 4.54 -34.00
CA PRO A 163 6.31 6.00 -34.15
C PRO A 163 6.47 6.75 -32.83
N LEU A 164 5.78 6.33 -31.76
CA LEU A 164 5.91 6.98 -30.45
C LEU A 164 7.34 6.92 -29.90
N PHE A 165 7.98 5.75 -29.93
CA PHE A 165 9.36 5.57 -29.48
C PHE A 165 10.36 6.37 -30.34
N GLU A 166 10.15 6.41 -31.66
CA GLU A 166 10.96 7.19 -32.59
C GLU A 166 10.84 8.68 -32.32
N ASN A 167 9.62 9.18 -32.10
CA ASN A 167 9.36 10.58 -31.78
C ASN A 167 10.04 11.00 -30.46
N ILE A 168 9.92 10.18 -29.41
CA ILE A 168 10.63 10.43 -28.13
C ILE A 168 12.15 10.45 -28.36
N SER A 169 12.69 9.49 -29.11
CA SER A 169 14.12 9.42 -29.40
C SER A 169 14.62 10.62 -30.23
N GLN A 170 13.81 11.11 -31.17
CA GLN A 170 14.11 12.31 -31.95
C GLN A 170 14.15 13.56 -31.07
N VAL A 171 13.22 13.70 -30.12
CA VAL A 171 13.22 14.80 -29.14
C VAL A 171 14.48 14.77 -28.29
N VAL A 172 14.85 13.60 -27.77
CA VAL A 172 16.10 13.42 -27.00
C VAL A 172 17.31 13.81 -27.85
N LYS A 173 17.38 13.35 -29.10
CA LYS A 173 18.47 13.69 -30.02
C LYS A 173 18.55 15.19 -30.30
N ALA A 174 17.42 15.86 -30.49
CA ALA A 174 17.38 17.29 -30.73
C ALA A 174 17.80 18.10 -29.48
N LEU A 175 17.48 17.60 -28.29
CA LEU A 175 17.87 18.21 -27.02
C LEU A 175 19.27 17.81 -26.54
N ALA A 176 20.01 16.99 -27.29
CA ALA A 176 21.35 16.53 -26.91
C ALA A 176 22.37 17.66 -26.62
N PRO A 177 22.37 18.80 -27.35
CA PRO A 177 23.22 19.95 -27.00
C PRO A 177 22.95 20.53 -25.59
N TYR A 178 21.81 20.19 -24.99
CA TYR A 178 21.37 20.63 -23.67
C TYR A 178 21.44 19.49 -22.63
N GLY A 179 22.25 18.47 -22.89
CA GLY A 179 22.51 17.36 -21.95
C GLY A 179 21.54 16.19 -22.04
N ALA A 180 20.56 16.22 -22.95
CA ALA A 180 19.66 15.10 -23.15
C ALA A 180 20.38 13.88 -23.73
N LYS A 181 20.09 12.68 -23.21
CA LYS A 181 20.70 11.43 -23.66
C LYS A 181 19.84 10.22 -23.28
N GLU A 182 19.97 9.15 -24.03
CA GLU A 182 19.48 7.83 -23.60
C GLU A 182 20.37 7.32 -22.45
N LEU A 183 19.75 6.82 -21.39
CA LEU A 183 20.43 6.23 -20.24
C LEU A 183 20.48 4.71 -20.45
N PRO A 184 21.61 4.06 -20.12
CA PRO A 184 21.72 2.61 -20.22
C PRO A 184 20.70 1.95 -19.28
N PHE A 185 19.85 1.09 -19.83
CA PHE A 185 18.90 0.28 -19.07
C PHE A 185 18.68 -1.05 -19.79
N ASN A 186 19.14 -2.14 -19.20
CA ASN A 186 19.08 -3.46 -19.82
C ASN A 186 17.70 -4.11 -19.59
N HIS A 187 16.71 -3.75 -20.40
CA HIS A 187 15.38 -4.37 -20.35
C HIS A 187 14.71 -4.32 -21.73
N PRO A 188 14.07 -5.40 -22.21
CA PRO A 188 13.51 -5.46 -23.57
C PRO A 188 12.31 -4.53 -23.79
N LYS A 189 11.63 -4.12 -22.72
CA LYS A 189 10.39 -3.31 -22.77
C LYS A 189 10.52 -1.91 -22.17
N ILE A 190 11.69 -1.55 -21.64
CA ILE A 190 11.86 -0.30 -20.88
C ILE A 190 13.06 0.46 -21.42
N LYS A 191 12.86 1.76 -21.68
CA LYS A 191 13.93 2.70 -22.02
C LYS A 191 13.95 3.85 -21.03
N LYS A 192 15.14 4.39 -20.76
CA LYS A 192 15.31 5.56 -19.90
C LYS A 192 16.05 6.65 -20.66
N TYR A 193 15.65 7.89 -20.43
CA TYR A 193 16.25 9.07 -21.03
C TYR A 193 16.48 10.12 -19.96
N LEU A 194 17.63 10.79 -20.00
CA LEU A 194 17.84 12.07 -19.33
C LEU A 194 17.45 13.17 -20.30
N LEU A 195 16.65 14.12 -19.84
CA LEU A 195 16.26 15.33 -20.54
C LEU A 195 16.87 16.55 -19.80
N PRO A 196 16.86 17.76 -20.41
CA PRO A 196 17.33 18.96 -19.74
C PRO A 196 16.60 19.22 -18.42
N GLU A 197 17.21 20.02 -17.53
CA GLU A 197 16.67 20.32 -16.19
C GLU A 197 16.60 19.10 -15.24
N GLY A 198 17.41 18.07 -15.49
CA GLY A 198 17.50 16.89 -14.63
C GLY A 198 16.21 16.07 -14.63
N ILE A 199 15.46 16.04 -15.74
CA ILE A 199 14.24 15.24 -15.88
C ILE A 199 14.62 13.86 -16.42
N VAL A 200 14.33 12.81 -15.65
CA VAL A 200 14.44 11.42 -16.10
C VAL A 200 13.09 10.98 -16.66
N LEU A 201 13.08 10.58 -17.93
CA LEU A 201 11.93 9.99 -18.61
C LEU A 201 12.14 8.47 -18.74
N THR A 202 11.32 7.68 -18.06
CA THR A 202 11.23 6.23 -18.25
C THR A 202 10.02 5.90 -19.13
N VAL A 203 10.24 5.13 -20.20
CA VAL A 203 9.21 4.64 -21.12
C VAL A 203 9.08 3.13 -20.92
N SER A 204 7.90 2.63 -20.57
CA SER A 204 7.64 1.22 -20.32
C SER A 204 6.53 0.69 -21.22
N ASP A 205 6.81 -0.32 -22.05
CA ASP A 205 5.85 -1.00 -22.91
C ASP A 205 5.21 -2.21 -22.19
N TYR A 206 3.99 -2.03 -21.69
CA TYR A 206 3.20 -3.10 -21.07
C TYR A 206 2.19 -3.74 -22.02
N SER A 207 2.33 -3.50 -23.32
CA SER A 207 1.40 -4.03 -24.30
C SER A 207 1.47 -5.56 -24.36
N GLY A 208 0.30 -6.20 -24.44
CA GLY A 208 0.14 -7.66 -24.34
C GLY A 208 -0.19 -8.16 -22.93
N SER A 209 -0.06 -7.32 -21.90
CA SER A 209 -0.58 -7.63 -20.57
C SER A 209 -2.12 -7.74 -20.59
N THR A 210 -2.68 -8.70 -19.84
CA THR A 210 -4.13 -8.98 -19.81
C THR A 210 -4.81 -8.60 -18.49
N ASN A 211 -4.05 -8.21 -17.46
CA ASN A 211 -4.54 -7.93 -16.11
C ASN A 211 -4.26 -6.47 -15.73
N GLY A 212 -5.09 -5.55 -16.23
CA GLY A 212 -5.16 -4.21 -15.67
C GLY A 212 -4.01 -3.24 -15.95
N THR A 213 -2.92 -3.68 -16.55
CA THR A 213 -1.98 -2.81 -17.26
C THR A 213 -2.35 -2.76 -18.72
N VAL A 214 -2.57 -1.56 -19.25
CA VAL A 214 -2.65 -1.35 -20.70
C VAL A 214 -1.51 -0.39 -21.05
N TYR A 215 -1.10 -0.36 -22.32
CA TYR A 215 -0.31 0.70 -22.96
C TYR A 215 1.15 0.98 -22.51
N ILE A 216 1.74 1.99 -23.19
CA ILE A 216 3.03 2.61 -22.89
C ILE A 216 2.88 3.59 -21.73
N GLN A 217 3.53 3.28 -20.59
CA GLN A 217 3.62 4.18 -19.44
C GLN A 217 4.84 5.08 -19.61
N LEU A 218 4.65 6.39 -19.43
CA LEU A 218 5.75 7.34 -19.29
C LEU A 218 5.83 7.78 -17.83
N THR A 219 7.01 7.66 -17.23
CA THR A 219 7.30 8.15 -15.87
C THR A 219 8.32 9.27 -15.97
N LEU A 220 8.01 10.44 -15.41
CA LEU A 220 8.91 11.58 -15.29
C LEU A 220 9.26 11.78 -13.81
N GLU A 221 10.55 11.83 -13.50
CA GLU A 221 11.08 11.98 -12.13
C GLU A 221 12.37 12.83 -12.15
N PRO A 222 12.77 13.44 -11.01
CA PRO A 222 14.05 14.14 -10.95
C PRO A 222 15.24 13.16 -10.96
N GLU A 223 16.33 13.54 -11.63
CA GLU A 223 17.58 12.75 -11.68
C GLU A 223 18.19 12.53 -10.29
N GLN A 224 18.05 13.53 -9.42
CA GLN A 224 18.57 13.53 -8.05
C GLN A 224 17.48 13.96 -7.07
N PRO A 225 17.57 13.58 -5.78
CA PRO A 225 16.64 14.08 -4.77
C PRO A 225 16.64 15.61 -4.73
N ILE A 226 15.46 16.21 -4.62
CA ILE A 226 15.29 17.66 -4.52
C ILE A 226 15.80 18.14 -3.17
N ARG A 227 16.93 18.87 -3.19
CA ARG A 227 17.54 19.41 -1.96
C ARG A 227 16.66 20.44 -1.25
N SER A 228 15.94 21.30 -1.98
CA SER A 228 15.05 22.30 -1.37
C SER A 228 13.90 21.67 -0.57
N MET A 229 13.55 20.43 -0.91
CA MET A 229 12.51 19.64 -0.25
C MET A 229 13.08 18.68 0.80
N GLN A 230 14.39 18.71 1.07
CA GLN A 230 14.99 18.04 2.22
C GLN A 230 14.70 18.82 3.52
N GLU A 231 13.44 19.18 3.74
CA GLU A 231 13.01 19.65 5.05
C GLU A 231 13.14 18.51 6.06
N LYS A 232 13.38 18.85 7.33
CA LYS A 232 13.33 17.86 8.41
C LYS A 232 11.88 17.40 8.54
N HIS A 233 11.54 16.26 7.94
CA HIS A 233 10.25 15.62 8.14
C HIS A 233 10.29 14.84 9.44
N ILE A 234 9.24 14.98 10.23
CA ILE A 234 9.09 14.26 11.49
C ILE A 234 8.54 12.88 11.11
N PRO A 235 9.25 11.77 11.40
CA PRO A 235 8.72 10.44 11.22
C PRO A 235 7.38 10.23 11.96
N ALA A 236 6.65 9.17 11.63
CA ALA A 236 5.42 8.77 12.31
C ALA A 236 5.68 8.55 13.80
N PHE A 237 6.85 8.00 14.11
CA PHE A 237 7.42 7.81 15.44
C PHE A 237 8.94 7.55 15.28
N PRO A 238 9.75 7.72 16.33
CA PRO A 238 11.16 7.32 16.30
C PRO A 238 11.33 5.84 15.90
N GLY A 239 11.99 5.60 14.77
CA GLY A 239 12.18 4.26 14.19
C GLY A 239 11.17 3.86 13.10
N ALA A 240 10.28 4.75 12.66
CA ALA A 240 9.48 4.54 11.45
C ALA A 240 10.37 4.67 10.19
N GLU A 241 10.35 3.67 9.32
CA GLU A 241 11.19 3.62 8.11
C GLU A 241 10.37 3.34 6.84
N GLY A 242 11.00 3.41 5.67
CA GLY A 242 10.34 3.08 4.40
C GLY A 242 9.27 4.08 3.93
N TYR A 243 8.48 3.67 2.93
CA TYR A 243 7.56 4.58 2.22
C TYR A 243 6.44 5.20 3.08
N GLY A 244 6.07 4.56 4.19
CA GLY A 244 5.08 5.09 5.13
C GLY A 244 5.67 5.96 6.24
N CYS A 245 7.00 6.12 6.33
CA CYS A 245 7.67 6.64 7.53
C CYS A 245 7.23 8.03 7.98
N TYR A 246 6.74 8.89 7.08
CA TYR A 246 6.28 10.25 7.41
C TYR A 246 4.76 10.34 7.60
N THR A 247 4.08 9.21 7.82
CA THR A 247 2.66 9.18 8.11
C THR A 247 2.40 9.89 9.45
N PRO A 248 1.66 11.02 9.49
CA PRO A 248 1.46 11.77 10.72
C PRO A 248 0.53 11.07 11.72
N GLY A 249 -0.28 10.11 11.26
CA GLY A 249 -1.28 9.45 12.10
C GLY A 249 -2.21 10.46 12.76
N GLY A 250 -2.47 10.27 14.05
CA GLY A 250 -3.33 11.12 14.87
C GLY A 250 -2.68 12.36 15.48
N ARG A 251 -1.43 12.70 15.13
CA ARG A 251 -0.65 13.78 15.75
C ARG A 251 -1.43 15.09 15.90
N GLY A 252 -1.38 15.68 17.09
CA GLY A 252 -2.11 16.92 17.44
C GLY A 252 -3.64 16.77 17.49
N GLY A 253 -4.14 15.54 17.37
CA GLY A 253 -5.55 15.21 17.41
C GLY A 253 -6.08 14.96 18.81
N LYS A 254 -7.36 14.60 18.88
CA LYS A 254 -8.01 14.22 20.14
C LYS A 254 -7.47 12.88 20.65
N VAL A 255 -7.17 12.79 21.94
CA VAL A 255 -6.88 11.50 22.57
C VAL A 255 -8.18 10.78 22.94
N PHE A 256 -8.26 9.50 22.59
CA PHE A 256 -9.33 8.58 22.98
C PHE A 256 -8.74 7.49 23.86
N VAL A 257 -9.22 7.43 25.11
CA VAL A 257 -8.87 6.38 26.05
C VAL A 257 -9.91 5.27 25.97
N VAL A 258 -9.51 4.07 25.54
CA VAL A 258 -10.38 2.88 25.53
C VAL A 258 -10.50 2.36 26.95
N THR A 259 -11.72 2.36 27.49
CA THR A 259 -12.05 2.01 28.89
C THR A 259 -12.90 0.74 29.02
N THR A 260 -13.28 0.11 27.91
CA THR A 260 -14.03 -1.16 27.91
C THR A 260 -13.55 -2.13 26.83
N LEU A 261 -13.67 -3.43 27.10
CA LEU A 261 -13.42 -4.52 26.15
C LEU A 261 -14.65 -4.84 25.28
N GLU A 262 -15.79 -4.22 25.59
CA GLU A 262 -17.04 -4.42 24.86
C GLU A 262 -16.95 -3.85 23.43
N ASP A 263 -17.64 -4.51 22.52
CA ASP A 263 -17.84 -4.07 21.15
C ASP A 263 -19.33 -4.07 20.80
N TYR A 264 -19.71 -3.24 19.82
CA TYR A 264 -21.07 -3.20 19.30
C TYR A 264 -21.11 -3.54 17.81
N LEU A 265 -22.25 -4.03 17.34
CA LEU A 265 -22.51 -4.19 15.92
C LEU A 265 -23.03 -2.86 15.34
N PRO A 266 -22.26 -2.12 14.51
CA PRO A 266 -22.62 -0.76 14.08
C PRO A 266 -23.79 -0.72 13.09
N GLU A 267 -23.92 -1.75 12.26
CA GLU A 267 -24.94 -1.86 11.21
C GLU A 267 -25.55 -3.26 11.18
N ASP A 268 -26.77 -3.39 10.63
CA ASP A 268 -27.44 -4.68 10.51
C ASP A 268 -26.53 -5.64 9.73
N ARG A 269 -26.26 -6.81 10.33
CA ARG A 269 -25.49 -7.85 9.65
C ARG A 269 -26.46 -8.65 8.78
N PRO A 270 -26.37 -8.56 7.45
CA PRO A 270 -27.29 -9.28 6.57
C PRO A 270 -27.19 -10.79 6.82
N GLY A 271 -28.35 -11.45 6.75
CA GLY A 271 -28.43 -12.90 6.72
C GLY A 271 -28.04 -13.46 5.36
N ARG A 272 -28.01 -14.79 5.25
CA ARG A 272 -27.84 -15.50 3.99
C ARG A 272 -28.92 -16.56 3.86
N GLU A 273 -29.56 -16.64 2.69
CA GLU A 273 -30.51 -17.72 2.39
C GLU A 273 -29.80 -19.07 2.29
N GLU A 274 -30.48 -20.12 2.74
CA GLU A 274 -30.01 -21.49 2.59
C GLU A 274 -29.95 -21.88 1.11
N GLY A 275 -28.81 -22.40 0.68
CA GLY A 275 -28.70 -23.05 -0.61
C GLY A 275 -28.19 -22.19 -1.77
N LEU A 276 -27.73 -20.96 -1.50
CA LEU A 276 -26.99 -20.17 -2.49
C LEU A 276 -25.69 -20.88 -2.89
N TYR A 277 -25.30 -20.79 -4.16
CA TYR A 277 -24.05 -21.41 -4.64
C TYR A 277 -22.89 -20.42 -4.58
N GLY A 278 -21.83 -20.81 -3.87
CA GLY A 278 -20.62 -20.02 -3.68
C GLY A 278 -19.70 -19.96 -4.90
N GLN A 279 -18.47 -19.50 -4.70
CA GLN A 279 -17.43 -19.45 -5.74
C GLN A 279 -16.93 -20.85 -6.16
N PRO A 280 -16.40 -20.99 -7.38
CA PRO A 280 -15.82 -22.25 -7.87
C PRO A 280 -14.72 -22.79 -6.95
N SER A 281 -14.76 -24.09 -6.64
CA SER A 281 -13.86 -24.77 -5.70
C SER A 281 -13.57 -26.20 -6.13
N GLU A 282 -12.30 -26.61 -6.04
CA GLU A 282 -11.92 -28.03 -6.18
C GLU A 282 -12.42 -28.90 -5.02
N PHE A 283 -12.63 -28.29 -3.84
CA PHE A 283 -13.12 -28.98 -2.64
C PHE A 283 -14.64 -29.16 -2.64
N ALA A 284 -15.40 -28.44 -3.45
CA ALA A 284 -16.87 -28.56 -3.44
C ALA A 284 -17.36 -29.99 -3.69
N LYS A 285 -16.67 -30.78 -4.50
CA LYS A 285 -17.03 -32.19 -4.75
C LYS A 285 -16.97 -33.07 -3.50
N THR A 286 -16.11 -32.72 -2.55
CA THR A 286 -15.95 -33.43 -1.27
C THR A 286 -17.16 -33.29 -0.35
N LEU A 287 -18.04 -32.31 -0.61
CA LEU A 287 -19.26 -32.08 0.17
C LEU A 287 -20.37 -33.10 -0.12
N GLY A 288 -20.16 -33.99 -1.09
CA GLY A 288 -21.14 -35.00 -1.48
C GLY A 288 -22.17 -34.51 -2.51
N LYS A 289 -22.90 -35.47 -3.08
CA LYS A 289 -23.88 -35.24 -4.16
C LYS A 289 -25.02 -34.33 -3.67
N GLY A 290 -25.37 -33.31 -4.46
CA GLY A 290 -26.46 -32.36 -4.15
C GLY A 290 -26.03 -31.11 -3.38
N ASN A 291 -24.78 -31.06 -2.91
CA ASN A 291 -24.20 -29.92 -2.20
C ASN A 291 -23.29 -29.06 -3.08
N TRP A 292 -23.31 -29.27 -4.39
CA TRP A 292 -22.56 -28.48 -5.35
C TRP A 292 -23.18 -28.55 -6.75
N ILE A 293 -22.83 -27.59 -7.61
CA ILE A 293 -23.12 -27.59 -9.05
C ILE A 293 -21.83 -27.35 -9.84
N PRO A 294 -21.69 -27.81 -11.09
CA PRO A 294 -20.53 -27.47 -11.91
C PRO A 294 -20.43 -25.94 -12.06
N TYR A 295 -19.21 -25.40 -12.07
CA TYR A 295 -19.01 -24.05 -12.57
C TYR A 295 -19.28 -24.04 -14.07
N VAL A 296 -19.97 -23.01 -14.55
CA VAL A 296 -20.22 -22.81 -15.97
C VAL A 296 -19.54 -21.52 -16.34
N ASP A 297 -18.58 -21.60 -17.27
CA ASP A 297 -17.85 -20.42 -17.70
C ASP A 297 -18.72 -19.49 -18.56
N ALA A 298 -18.17 -18.35 -18.93
CA ALA A 298 -18.88 -17.36 -19.75
C ALA A 298 -19.18 -17.84 -21.19
N LEU A 299 -18.61 -18.97 -21.63
CA LEU A 299 -18.87 -19.63 -22.91
C LEU A 299 -19.94 -20.72 -22.79
N GLY A 300 -20.46 -20.98 -21.58
CA GLY A 300 -21.44 -22.03 -21.32
C GLY A 300 -20.80 -23.41 -21.14
N GLN A 301 -19.48 -23.50 -21.03
CA GLN A 301 -18.79 -24.76 -20.80
C GLN A 301 -18.82 -25.11 -19.32
N GLU A 302 -19.24 -26.35 -19.01
CA GLU A 302 -19.18 -26.87 -17.65
C GLU A 302 -17.76 -27.27 -17.27
N HIS A 303 -17.37 -26.89 -16.05
CA HIS A 303 -16.12 -27.23 -15.39
C HIS A 303 -16.42 -27.94 -14.07
N PRO A 304 -16.76 -29.24 -14.11
CA PRO A 304 -17.10 -29.99 -12.90
C PRO A 304 -15.99 -29.93 -11.86
N GLU A 305 -14.71 -29.99 -12.27
CA GLU A 305 -13.52 -29.85 -11.42
C GLU A 305 -13.43 -28.52 -10.64
N GLN A 306 -14.21 -27.52 -11.03
CA GLN A 306 -14.35 -26.24 -10.33
C GLN A 306 -15.77 -26.07 -9.78
N ALA A 307 -16.36 -27.12 -9.23
CA ALA A 307 -17.72 -27.09 -8.70
C ALA A 307 -17.95 -25.96 -7.66
N ARG A 308 -19.15 -25.40 -7.66
CA ARG A 308 -19.58 -24.34 -6.72
C ARG A 308 -20.31 -24.99 -5.54
N PRO A 309 -19.90 -24.78 -4.29
CA PRO A 309 -20.55 -25.39 -3.14
C PRO A 309 -21.88 -24.70 -2.82
N LYS A 310 -22.82 -25.47 -2.30
CA LYS A 310 -24.08 -24.99 -1.74
C LYS A 310 -23.82 -24.45 -0.32
N LEU A 311 -24.16 -23.19 -0.08
CA LEU A 311 -23.81 -22.48 1.15
C LEU A 311 -24.95 -22.55 2.19
N PRO A 312 -24.63 -22.78 3.48
CA PRO A 312 -25.63 -22.77 4.56
C PRO A 312 -26.27 -21.40 4.76
N GLY A 313 -27.53 -21.36 5.17
CA GLY A 313 -28.22 -20.12 5.55
C GLY A 313 -27.91 -19.68 6.98
N TYR A 314 -28.12 -18.41 7.27
CA TYR A 314 -28.08 -17.85 8.63
C TYR A 314 -28.93 -16.58 8.73
N PRO A 315 -29.50 -16.28 9.90
CA PRO A 315 -30.36 -15.12 10.08
C PRO A 315 -29.58 -13.80 10.03
N MET A 316 -30.31 -12.72 9.73
CA MET A 316 -29.85 -11.35 9.93
C MET A 316 -29.67 -11.08 11.43
N ILE A 317 -28.67 -10.28 11.80
CA ILE A 317 -28.47 -9.79 13.17
C ILE A 317 -28.64 -8.27 13.19
N PRO A 318 -29.56 -7.73 14.00
CA PRO A 318 -29.82 -6.30 14.02
C PRO A 318 -28.66 -5.54 14.67
N LYS A 319 -28.44 -4.30 14.23
CA LYS A 319 -27.45 -3.40 14.83
C LYS A 319 -27.70 -3.15 16.31
N GLU A 320 -26.62 -2.87 17.02
CA GLU A 320 -26.61 -2.55 18.43
C GLU A 320 -26.33 -1.05 18.64
N LYS A 321 -26.53 -0.56 19.86
CA LYS A 321 -26.23 0.83 20.19
C LYS A 321 -24.71 1.02 20.36
N PRO A 322 -24.16 2.18 19.96
CA PRO A 322 -22.78 2.52 20.26
C PRO A 322 -22.47 2.42 21.76
N ILE A 323 -21.26 1.97 22.08
CA ILE A 323 -20.77 1.80 23.45
C ILE A 323 -19.64 2.80 23.68
N ALA A 324 -19.86 3.72 24.61
CA ALA A 324 -18.88 4.72 25.00
C ALA A 324 -17.62 4.06 25.61
N GLY A 325 -16.44 4.59 25.25
CA GLY A 325 -15.15 4.09 25.71
C GLY A 325 -14.68 2.80 25.01
N SER A 326 -15.40 2.34 23.99
CA SER A 326 -14.99 1.17 23.19
C SER A 326 -13.95 1.55 22.14
N LEU A 327 -13.14 0.58 21.72
CA LEU A 327 -12.22 0.75 20.59
C LEU A 327 -12.95 1.15 19.30
N ARG A 328 -14.15 0.60 19.06
CA ARG A 328 -14.93 0.89 17.86
C ARG A 328 -15.38 2.35 17.80
N GLU A 329 -15.88 2.91 18.90
CA GLU A 329 -16.25 4.32 18.97
C GLU A 329 -15.08 5.22 18.60
N ALA A 330 -13.89 4.95 19.15
CA ALA A 330 -12.69 5.72 18.88
C ALA A 330 -12.21 5.59 17.41
N ILE A 331 -12.33 4.39 16.82
CA ILE A 331 -12.01 4.16 15.40
C ILE A 331 -12.98 4.88 14.47
N GLU A 332 -14.28 4.87 14.78
CA GLU A 332 -15.35 5.47 13.98
C GLU A 332 -15.42 7.00 14.12
N ALA A 333 -14.77 7.58 15.13
CA ALA A 333 -14.72 9.02 15.32
C ALA A 333 -14.05 9.75 14.12
N GLU A 334 -14.54 10.96 13.84
CA GLU A 334 -13.96 11.84 12.81
C GLU A 334 -12.82 12.70 13.38
N GLY A 335 -11.99 13.22 12.47
CA GLY A 335 -10.88 14.11 12.79
C GLY A 335 -9.60 13.40 13.24
N PRO A 336 -8.47 14.14 13.34
CA PRO A 336 -7.22 13.61 13.87
C PRO A 336 -7.40 13.07 15.29
N ARG A 337 -6.91 11.85 15.55
CA ARG A 337 -7.07 11.20 16.84
C ARG A 337 -6.03 10.14 17.17
N ILE A 338 -5.66 10.07 18.44
CA ILE A 338 -4.76 9.06 19.00
C ILE A 338 -5.57 8.17 19.94
N ILE A 339 -5.48 6.86 19.75
CA ILE A 339 -6.17 5.86 20.58
C ILE A 339 -5.16 5.18 21.48
N VAL A 340 -5.41 5.28 22.79
CA VAL A 340 -4.67 4.60 23.87
C VAL A 340 -5.62 3.71 24.68
N PHE A 341 -5.08 2.82 25.51
CA PHE A 341 -5.86 1.80 26.20
C PHE A 341 -5.71 1.88 27.72
N ALA A 342 -6.82 2.04 28.44
CA ALA A 342 -6.91 1.88 29.88
C ALA A 342 -7.46 0.50 30.30
N VAL A 343 -7.49 -0.46 29.37
CA VAL A 343 -7.97 -1.83 29.58
C VAL A 343 -7.00 -2.87 29.02
N THR A 344 -6.95 -4.03 29.67
CA THR A 344 -6.25 -5.22 29.18
C THR A 344 -7.27 -6.32 28.91
N GLY A 345 -7.07 -7.10 27.85
CA GLY A 345 -7.98 -8.19 27.56
C GLY A 345 -8.15 -8.49 26.07
N THR A 346 -9.13 -9.36 25.81
CA THR A 346 -9.58 -9.65 24.45
C THR A 346 -10.84 -8.85 24.14
N ILE A 347 -10.78 -8.05 23.08
CA ILE A 347 -11.94 -7.40 22.47
C ILE A 347 -12.51 -8.37 21.44
N GLU A 348 -13.67 -8.95 21.75
CA GLU A 348 -14.39 -9.87 20.86
C GLU A 348 -15.25 -9.06 19.88
N LEU A 349 -14.70 -8.79 18.70
CA LEU A 349 -15.35 -7.93 17.72
C LEU A 349 -16.66 -8.56 17.22
N LYS A 350 -17.67 -7.71 17.00
CA LYS A 350 -18.98 -8.09 16.44
C LYS A 350 -19.07 -7.87 14.93
N ALA A 351 -18.25 -6.97 14.39
CA ALA A 351 -18.06 -6.70 12.97
C ALA A 351 -16.58 -6.34 12.67
N PRO A 352 -16.15 -6.32 11.38
CA PRO A 352 -14.86 -5.73 11.01
C PRO A 352 -14.65 -4.34 11.62
N LEU A 353 -13.42 -4.02 12.00
CA LEU A 353 -13.04 -2.66 12.35
C LEU A 353 -12.58 -1.96 11.08
N THR A 354 -13.49 -1.23 10.44
CA THR A 354 -13.19 -0.49 9.20
C THR A 354 -12.80 0.95 9.53
N ILE A 355 -11.56 1.33 9.23
CA ILE A 355 -11.05 2.69 9.43
C ILE A 355 -11.38 3.52 8.20
N MET A 356 -12.45 4.32 8.29
CA MET A 356 -12.95 5.18 7.19
C MET A 356 -12.49 6.64 7.30
N HIS A 357 -12.13 7.10 8.50
CA HIS A 357 -11.69 8.47 8.75
C HIS A 357 -10.16 8.56 8.93
N PRO A 358 -9.48 9.50 8.25
CA PRO A 358 -8.01 9.60 8.22
C PRO A 358 -7.44 10.13 9.54
N TYR A 359 -6.10 10.26 9.58
CA TYR A 359 -5.35 10.84 10.71
C TYR A 359 -5.58 10.09 12.02
N LEU A 360 -5.20 8.82 12.04
CA LEU A 360 -5.43 7.92 13.17
C LEU A 360 -4.13 7.28 13.64
N THR A 361 -3.85 7.33 14.93
CA THR A 361 -2.85 6.47 15.59
C THR A 361 -3.55 5.52 16.55
N VAL A 362 -3.23 4.22 16.49
CA VAL A 362 -3.68 3.23 17.49
C VAL A 362 -2.45 2.64 18.18
N ALA A 363 -2.29 2.92 19.47
CA ALA A 363 -1.12 2.58 20.27
C ALA A 363 -1.41 1.43 21.26
N GLY A 364 -1.39 0.19 20.77
CA GLY A 364 -1.69 -1.01 21.59
C GLY A 364 -0.74 -1.24 22.77
N ASN A 365 0.47 -0.67 22.72
CA ASN A 365 1.48 -0.75 23.77
C ASN A 365 1.12 0.03 25.05
N THR A 366 0.15 0.93 24.98
CA THR A 366 -0.34 1.69 26.15
C THR A 366 -1.24 0.87 27.06
N ALA A 367 -1.77 -0.26 26.58
CA ALA A 367 -2.64 -1.11 27.36
C ALA A 367 -1.95 -1.61 28.65
N PRO A 368 -2.64 -1.63 29.80
CA PRO A 368 -2.06 -2.15 31.04
C PRO A 368 -1.80 -3.66 30.98
N GLY A 369 -1.09 -4.17 32.00
CA GLY A 369 -0.94 -5.60 32.22
C GLY A 369 -0.33 -6.33 31.02
N ALA A 370 -1.05 -7.33 30.51
CA ALA A 370 -0.56 -8.15 29.39
C ALA A 370 -0.91 -7.56 28.00
N GLY A 371 -1.62 -6.44 27.96
CA GLY A 371 -1.99 -5.73 26.73
C GLY A 371 -3.37 -6.12 26.18
N ILE A 372 -3.54 -5.95 24.87
CA ILE A 372 -4.81 -6.17 24.16
C ILE A 372 -4.69 -7.22 23.07
N GLN A 373 -5.82 -7.87 22.78
CA GLN A 373 -6.00 -8.79 21.65
C GLN A 373 -7.34 -8.55 21.00
N LEU A 374 -7.37 -8.50 19.67
CA LEU A 374 -8.60 -8.44 18.88
C LEU A 374 -8.96 -9.84 18.38
N LYS A 375 -10.24 -10.18 18.49
CA LYS A 375 -10.76 -11.50 18.10
C LYS A 375 -12.02 -11.38 17.25
N ASN A 376 -12.35 -12.46 16.54
CA ASN A 376 -13.55 -12.69 15.71
C ASN A 376 -13.56 -11.94 14.38
N TRP A 377 -12.97 -10.75 14.28
CA TRP A 377 -12.84 -10.01 13.02
C TRP A 377 -11.48 -9.34 12.88
N GLY A 378 -11.17 -8.94 11.66
CA GLY A 378 -9.97 -8.18 11.32
C GLY A 378 -10.19 -6.66 11.25
N ILE A 379 -9.14 -5.98 10.85
CA ILE A 379 -9.11 -4.54 10.57
C ILE A 379 -9.07 -4.33 9.05
N ASP A 380 -9.83 -3.34 8.55
CA ASP A 380 -9.82 -2.91 7.15
C ASP A 380 -9.53 -1.40 7.09
N VAL A 381 -8.31 -1.04 6.69
CA VAL A 381 -7.86 0.37 6.58
C VAL A 381 -8.27 0.92 5.23
N ARG A 382 -9.26 1.82 5.22
CA ARG A 382 -9.77 2.47 4.00
C ARG A 382 -9.52 3.98 3.95
N ALA A 383 -9.04 4.58 5.02
CA ALA A 383 -8.65 5.99 5.09
C ALA A 383 -7.15 6.18 4.74
N HIS A 384 -6.64 7.41 4.82
CA HIS A 384 -5.20 7.69 4.69
C HIS A 384 -4.62 8.21 6.01
N ASP A 385 -3.29 8.22 6.10
CA ASP A 385 -2.54 8.70 7.25
C ASP A 385 -2.90 7.94 8.55
N VAL A 386 -2.61 6.64 8.55
CA VAL A 386 -2.95 5.73 9.66
C VAL A 386 -1.71 5.03 10.21
N VAL A 387 -1.54 5.04 11.53
CA VAL A 387 -0.48 4.35 12.26
C VAL A 387 -1.11 3.30 13.17
N LEU A 388 -0.75 2.04 12.98
CA LEU A 388 -1.17 0.92 13.84
C LEU A 388 0.07 0.32 14.51
N ARG A 389 0.09 0.30 15.85
CA ARG A 389 1.21 -0.25 16.61
C ARG A 389 0.78 -1.22 17.69
N TYR A 390 1.55 -2.30 17.87
CA TYR A 390 1.41 -3.24 18.98
C TYR A 390 0.00 -3.85 19.12
N LEU A 391 -0.66 -4.15 18.01
CA LEU A 391 -1.97 -4.81 17.99
C LEU A 391 -1.84 -6.29 17.69
N ARG A 392 -2.52 -7.14 18.47
CA ARG A 392 -2.67 -8.57 18.18
C ARG A 392 -4.01 -8.84 17.53
N ILE A 393 -4.02 -9.17 16.24
CA ILE A 393 -5.24 -9.37 15.44
C ILE A 393 -5.39 -10.86 15.13
N ARG A 394 -6.19 -11.58 15.93
CA ARG A 394 -6.34 -13.04 15.83
C ARG A 394 -7.79 -13.37 15.56
N VAL A 395 -8.16 -13.63 14.31
CA VAL A 395 -9.58 -13.68 13.90
C VAL A 395 -10.29 -14.90 14.49
N GLY A 396 -9.82 -16.10 14.20
CA GLY A 396 -10.42 -17.35 14.69
C GLY A 396 -11.72 -17.76 14.03
N GLU A 397 -12.41 -18.71 14.67
CA GLU A 397 -13.53 -19.45 14.06
C GLU A 397 -14.92 -18.91 14.44
N THR A 398 -14.99 -17.89 15.30
CA THR A 398 -16.24 -17.27 15.74
C THR A 398 -16.57 -16.02 14.92
N LYS A 399 -17.86 -15.77 14.68
CA LYS A 399 -18.36 -14.65 13.86
C LYS A 399 -19.50 -13.88 14.55
N GLY A 400 -19.20 -12.68 15.03
CA GLY A 400 -20.20 -11.75 15.57
C GLY A 400 -20.65 -12.07 17.00
N PRO A 401 -21.76 -11.47 17.48
CA PRO A 401 -22.20 -11.65 18.85
C PRO A 401 -22.60 -13.11 19.13
N GLY A 402 -22.28 -13.59 20.33
CA GLY A 402 -22.80 -14.87 20.85
C GLY A 402 -22.15 -16.15 20.30
N LYS A 403 -20.82 -16.29 20.39
CA LYS A 403 -20.05 -17.53 20.10
C LYS A 403 -20.48 -18.31 18.84
N LEU A 404 -21.01 -17.61 17.83
CA LEU A 404 -21.51 -18.20 16.60
C LEU A 404 -20.33 -18.71 15.78
N GLN A 405 -20.33 -20.00 15.44
CA GLN A 405 -19.29 -20.58 14.57
C GLN A 405 -19.45 -20.07 13.14
N ARG A 406 -18.33 -19.82 12.47
CA ARG A 406 -18.29 -19.51 11.04
C ARG A 406 -18.83 -20.69 10.23
N VAL A 407 -19.58 -20.38 9.18
CA VAL A 407 -20.07 -21.39 8.23
C VAL A 407 -19.40 -21.22 6.86
N LEU A 408 -19.52 -22.24 6.01
CA LEU A 408 -18.94 -22.22 4.66
C LEU A 408 -19.35 -20.95 3.90
N GLY A 409 -18.39 -20.26 3.30
CA GLY A 409 -18.58 -19.01 2.55
C GLY A 409 -18.57 -17.74 3.39
N ASP A 410 -18.39 -17.82 4.71
CA ASP A 410 -18.05 -16.64 5.51
C ASP A 410 -16.56 -16.34 5.32
N GLN A 411 -16.21 -15.23 4.68
CA GLN A 411 -14.83 -14.82 4.44
C GLN A 411 -14.45 -13.71 5.40
N THR A 412 -13.24 -13.76 5.94
CA THR A 412 -12.69 -12.70 6.78
C THR A 412 -11.18 -12.65 6.61
N HIS A 413 -10.67 -11.42 6.54
CA HIS A 413 -9.25 -11.13 6.55
C HIS A 413 -8.78 -10.74 7.96
N GLY A 414 -7.48 -10.87 8.23
CA GLY A 414 -6.88 -10.40 9.48
C GLY A 414 -6.65 -8.90 9.45
N LEU A 415 -5.81 -8.44 8.53
CA LEU A 415 -5.50 -7.02 8.37
C LEU A 415 -5.40 -6.65 6.89
N ASP A 416 -6.31 -5.79 6.44
CA ASP A 416 -6.33 -5.24 5.08
C ASP A 416 -5.87 -3.77 5.10
N ILE A 417 -4.94 -3.43 4.21
CA ILE A 417 -4.56 -2.05 3.90
C ILE A 417 -5.06 -1.71 2.50
N ARG A 418 -6.10 -0.86 2.41
CA ARG A 418 -6.70 -0.39 1.14
C ARG A 418 -6.53 1.13 1.00
N ALA A 419 -5.34 1.59 1.36
CA ALA A 419 -5.11 2.94 1.86
C ALA A 419 -3.71 3.45 1.48
N MET A 420 -3.53 4.77 1.60
CA MET A 420 -2.28 5.48 1.37
C MET A 420 -1.73 5.99 2.70
N ASN A 421 -0.41 6.11 2.84
CA ASN A 421 0.26 6.58 4.06
C ASN A 421 -0.19 5.77 5.27
N VAL A 422 0.26 4.52 5.31
CA VAL A 422 -0.06 3.60 6.42
C VAL A 422 1.22 3.00 6.95
N VAL A 423 1.37 3.03 8.27
CA VAL A 423 2.45 2.33 8.98
C VAL A 423 1.83 1.27 9.89
N VAL A 424 2.27 0.03 9.70
CA VAL A 424 1.98 -1.09 10.60
C VAL A 424 3.29 -1.50 11.23
N ASP A 425 3.41 -1.31 12.54
CA ASP A 425 4.63 -1.57 13.30
C ASP A 425 4.35 -2.46 14.50
N HIS A 426 5.15 -3.51 14.70
CA HIS A 426 5.01 -4.45 15.83
C HIS A 426 3.59 -5.03 15.99
N CYS A 427 2.82 -5.14 14.91
CA CYS A 427 1.50 -5.73 14.94
C CYS A 427 1.56 -7.22 14.59
N GLU A 428 0.47 -7.92 14.86
CA GLU A 428 0.31 -9.31 14.51
C GLU A 428 -1.02 -9.55 13.81
N ALA A 429 -1.03 -10.44 12.82
CA ALA A 429 -2.24 -10.94 12.19
C ALA A 429 -2.20 -12.47 12.11
N ALA A 430 -3.29 -13.14 12.47
CA ALA A 430 -3.40 -14.59 12.40
C ALA A 430 -4.82 -15.12 12.31
N PHE A 431 -4.93 -16.40 11.92
CA PHE A 431 -6.14 -17.22 12.01
C PHE A 431 -7.37 -16.70 11.25
N ALA A 432 -7.17 -15.81 10.29
CA ALA A 432 -8.20 -15.44 9.33
C ALA A 432 -8.45 -16.61 8.38
N ASN A 433 -9.70 -16.78 7.95
CA ASN A 433 -10.12 -17.93 7.16
C ASN A 433 -10.12 -17.68 5.65
N ASP A 434 -9.77 -16.48 5.20
CA ASP A 434 -9.36 -16.20 3.83
C ASP A 434 -7.86 -15.82 3.82
N GLN A 435 -7.54 -14.53 3.94
CA GLN A 435 -6.16 -14.03 3.95
C GLN A 435 -5.77 -13.41 5.29
N ILE A 436 -4.57 -13.69 5.78
CA ILE A 436 -4.12 -13.12 7.06
C ILE A 436 -3.81 -11.62 6.93
N PHE A 437 -2.99 -11.24 5.94
CA PHE A 437 -2.56 -9.86 5.74
C PHE A 437 -2.64 -9.46 4.26
N ASN A 438 -3.15 -8.28 3.98
CA ASN A 438 -3.22 -7.78 2.61
C ASN A 438 -2.88 -6.30 2.48
N ILE A 439 -2.32 -5.96 1.33
CA ILE A 439 -2.23 -4.59 0.83
C ILE A 439 -2.90 -4.55 -0.55
N TYR A 440 -4.01 -3.83 -0.68
CA TYR A 440 -4.75 -3.66 -1.92
C TYR A 440 -4.65 -2.20 -2.40
N GLY A 441 -3.71 -1.93 -3.31
CA GLY A 441 -3.60 -0.67 -4.04
C GLY A 441 -4.54 -0.55 -5.25
N ALA A 442 -5.63 -1.32 -5.22
CA ALA A 442 -6.63 -1.47 -6.26
C ALA A 442 -7.53 -0.24 -6.41
N GLU A 443 -7.93 0.32 -5.27
CA GLU A 443 -8.88 1.44 -5.18
C GLU A 443 -8.16 2.77 -4.91
N LYS A 444 -6.96 2.70 -4.30
CA LYS A 444 -6.15 3.84 -3.87
C LYS A 444 -4.67 3.56 -4.14
N ARG A 445 -3.87 4.60 -4.38
CA ARG A 445 -2.41 4.40 -4.44
C ARG A 445 -1.91 4.10 -3.03
N VAL A 446 -0.94 3.21 -2.92
CA VAL A 446 -0.36 2.83 -1.63
C VAL A 446 1.03 3.42 -1.49
N ALA A 447 1.29 4.02 -0.35
CA ALA A 447 2.62 4.34 0.17
C ALA A 447 2.61 3.86 1.62
N SER A 448 3.10 2.65 1.86
CA SER A 448 2.93 2.00 3.15
C SER A 448 4.17 1.27 3.60
N THR A 449 4.37 1.26 4.91
CA THR A 449 5.39 0.46 5.58
C THR A 449 4.72 -0.58 6.46
N VAL A 450 5.20 -1.82 6.35
CA VAL A 450 4.97 -2.87 7.33
C VAL A 450 6.32 -3.24 7.91
N GLN A 451 6.49 -3.03 9.21
CA GLN A 451 7.75 -3.25 9.90
C GLN A 451 7.58 -4.02 11.21
N TRP A 452 8.58 -4.81 11.56
CA TRP A 452 8.68 -5.51 12.85
C TRP A 452 7.44 -6.33 13.23
N SER A 453 6.65 -6.78 12.25
CA SER A 453 5.32 -7.38 12.47
C SER A 453 5.32 -8.88 12.17
N TYR A 454 4.41 -9.61 12.82
CA TYR A 454 4.27 -11.06 12.66
C TYR A 454 2.97 -11.43 11.94
N ILE A 455 3.08 -12.22 10.88
CA ILE A 455 1.95 -12.73 10.10
C ILE A 455 2.03 -14.26 10.14
N TYR A 456 1.05 -14.92 10.75
CA TYR A 456 1.17 -16.36 10.96
C TYR A 456 -0.13 -17.14 11.02
N GLY A 457 -0.01 -18.46 11.01
CA GLY A 457 -1.09 -19.38 11.38
C GLY A 457 -2.26 -19.33 10.41
N ALA A 458 -1.98 -19.36 9.11
CA ALA A 458 -3.01 -19.41 8.08
C ALA A 458 -3.69 -20.81 8.08
N PRO A 459 -4.97 -20.95 8.49
CA PRO A 459 -5.56 -22.26 8.73
C PRO A 459 -5.82 -23.07 7.45
N ARG A 460 -5.53 -24.37 7.46
CA ARG A 460 -5.83 -25.28 6.33
C ARG A 460 -7.31 -25.58 6.20
N LYS A 461 -8.03 -25.80 7.30
CA LYS A 461 -9.46 -26.13 7.31
C LYS A 461 -10.31 -24.87 7.51
N SER A 462 -10.13 -23.89 6.64
CA SER A 462 -10.91 -22.66 6.63
C SER A 462 -12.36 -22.89 6.18
N THR A 463 -13.27 -22.04 6.64
CA THR A 463 -14.68 -22.01 6.15
C THR A 463 -14.85 -21.19 4.86
N HIS A 464 -13.79 -20.98 4.09
CA HIS A 464 -13.83 -20.28 2.81
C HIS A 464 -14.58 -21.10 1.76
N GLU A 465 -15.40 -20.48 0.91
CA GLU A 465 -16.19 -21.18 -0.11
C GLU A 465 -15.35 -21.86 -1.20
N LYS A 466 -14.16 -21.33 -1.49
CA LYS A 466 -13.15 -22.01 -2.34
C LYS A 466 -12.52 -23.26 -1.69
N GLY A 467 -12.89 -23.62 -0.46
CA GLY A 467 -12.31 -24.74 0.30
C GLY A 467 -11.10 -24.32 1.13
N ASN A 468 -10.12 -25.21 1.29
CA ASN A 468 -8.92 -24.92 2.09
C ASN A 468 -8.20 -23.67 1.54
N HIS A 469 -8.12 -22.62 2.35
CA HIS A 469 -7.69 -21.29 1.94
C HIS A 469 -6.63 -20.71 2.90
N SER A 470 -5.56 -21.47 3.15
CA SER A 470 -4.42 -21.02 3.97
C SER A 470 -3.57 -19.99 3.21
N MET A 471 -4.00 -18.72 3.21
CA MET A 471 -3.33 -17.60 2.54
C MET A 471 -2.70 -16.63 3.54
N SER A 472 -1.37 -16.48 3.51
CA SER A 472 -0.67 -15.63 4.48
C SER A 472 -0.73 -14.15 4.12
N ALA A 473 -0.05 -13.74 3.05
CA ALA A 473 0.16 -12.34 2.73
C ALA A 473 0.07 -12.05 1.22
N ALA A 474 -0.69 -11.03 0.85
CA ALA A 474 -0.72 -10.55 -0.54
C ALA A 474 -0.60 -9.03 -0.62
N ALA A 475 0.18 -8.55 -1.59
CA ALA A 475 0.15 -7.15 -1.99
C ALA A 475 -0.19 -7.08 -3.49
N ASN A 476 -1.21 -6.33 -3.85
CA ASN A 476 -1.54 -6.11 -5.25
C ASN A 476 -2.01 -4.66 -5.49
N GLY A 477 -2.17 -4.29 -6.75
CA GLY A 477 -2.57 -2.95 -7.13
C GLY A 477 -1.36 -2.03 -7.27
N TRP A 478 -1.51 -0.73 -7.01
CA TRP A 478 -0.53 0.26 -7.44
C TRP A 478 0.06 1.03 -6.28
N GLY A 479 1.37 1.20 -6.27
CA GLY A 479 2.04 1.98 -5.23
C GLY A 479 3.43 1.49 -4.91
N TYR A 480 3.91 1.94 -3.76
CA TYR A 480 5.21 1.65 -3.18
C TYR A 480 5.02 1.11 -1.78
N ILE A 481 5.63 -0.04 -1.50
CA ILE A 481 5.51 -0.73 -0.22
C ILE A 481 6.90 -1.02 0.30
N SER A 482 7.17 -0.63 1.54
CA SER A 482 8.30 -1.13 2.32
C SER A 482 7.78 -2.24 3.23
N PHE A 483 8.36 -3.43 3.10
CA PHE A 483 8.01 -4.58 3.92
C PHE A 483 9.31 -5.14 4.50
N HIS A 484 9.61 -4.79 5.76
CA HIS A 484 10.89 -5.15 6.36
C HIS A 484 10.84 -5.60 7.81
N HIS A 485 11.80 -6.43 8.22
CA HIS A 485 11.92 -6.92 9.60
C HIS A 485 10.66 -7.66 10.08
N ASN A 486 9.92 -8.29 9.17
CA ASN A 486 8.70 -9.02 9.49
C ASN A 486 8.96 -10.53 9.53
N LEU A 487 8.09 -11.25 10.25
CA LEU A 487 8.01 -12.70 10.21
C LEU A 487 6.73 -13.12 9.49
N ILE A 488 6.87 -13.98 8.47
CA ILE A 488 5.77 -14.72 7.86
C ILE A 488 5.98 -16.21 8.18
N ALA A 489 5.09 -16.79 8.99
CA ALA A 489 5.27 -18.16 9.48
C ALA A 489 4.01 -19.04 9.39
N HIS A 490 4.20 -20.33 9.15
CA HIS A 490 3.12 -21.32 9.29
C HIS A 490 1.88 -21.03 8.41
N GLY A 491 2.08 -20.93 7.09
CA GLY A 491 0.98 -20.78 6.12
C GLY A 491 1.28 -21.39 4.75
N GLU A 492 0.27 -21.82 4.00
CA GLU A 492 0.50 -22.63 2.79
C GLU A 492 0.81 -21.82 1.54
N ARG A 493 0.07 -20.74 1.28
CA ARG A 493 0.12 -20.01 0.01
C ARG A 493 0.20 -18.52 0.25
N ARG A 494 0.65 -17.79 -0.78
CA ARG A 494 0.85 -16.33 -0.77
C ARG A 494 1.81 -15.92 0.35
N ASN A 495 3.08 -16.31 0.23
CA ASN A 495 4.12 -16.02 1.23
C ASN A 495 5.31 -15.20 0.67
N MET A 496 5.16 -13.98 0.16
CA MET A 496 3.95 -13.21 -0.13
C MET A 496 3.63 -13.22 -1.63
N ARG A 497 2.36 -13.12 -2.00
CA ARG A 497 1.98 -12.83 -3.39
C ARG A 497 2.17 -11.34 -3.65
N ALA A 498 2.81 -10.95 -4.75
CA ALA A 498 3.02 -9.54 -5.11
C ALA A 498 2.75 -9.28 -6.61
N GLU A 499 1.91 -8.30 -6.93
CA GLU A 499 1.50 -7.96 -8.30
C GLU A 499 1.24 -6.45 -8.48
N MET A 500 1.56 -5.89 -9.65
CA MET A 500 1.21 -4.52 -10.11
C MET A 500 1.84 -3.33 -9.35
N LEU A 501 2.79 -3.56 -8.45
CA LEU A 501 3.36 -2.55 -7.53
C LEU A 501 4.89 -2.53 -7.48
N SER A 502 5.44 -1.59 -6.71
CA SER A 502 6.86 -1.58 -6.32
C SER A 502 6.98 -2.03 -4.86
N LEU A 503 7.70 -3.12 -4.63
CA LEU A 503 7.86 -3.74 -3.31
C LEU A 503 9.34 -3.73 -2.92
N ASP A 504 9.65 -3.07 -1.82
CA ASP A 504 10.93 -3.13 -1.15
C ASP A 504 10.83 -4.15 0.00
N TYR A 505 11.22 -5.41 -0.27
CA TYR A 505 11.09 -6.56 0.61
C TYR A 505 12.44 -6.90 1.24
N ARG A 506 12.68 -6.42 2.46
CA ARG A 506 14.01 -6.46 3.09
C ARG A 506 14.03 -7.11 4.45
N ASN A 507 15.03 -7.92 4.76
CA ASN A 507 15.24 -8.45 6.11
C ASN A 507 13.97 -9.09 6.71
N ASN A 508 13.25 -9.91 5.96
CA ASN A 508 12.10 -10.65 6.48
C ASN A 508 12.47 -12.12 6.73
N ILE A 509 11.78 -12.75 7.67
CA ILE A 509 11.83 -14.19 7.89
C ILE A 509 10.61 -14.83 7.24
N LEU A 510 10.84 -15.84 6.41
CA LEU A 510 9.81 -16.72 5.88
C LEU A 510 10.02 -18.14 6.41
N TYR A 511 9.09 -18.65 7.22
CA TYR A 511 9.24 -19.90 7.94
C TYR A 511 8.08 -20.89 7.76
N ASN A 512 8.40 -22.18 7.61
CA ASN A 512 7.44 -23.30 7.62
C ASN A 512 6.21 -23.08 6.71
N TYR A 513 6.48 -22.67 5.47
CA TYR A 513 5.52 -22.33 4.45
C TYR A 513 5.18 -23.52 3.53
N GLY A 514 3.98 -23.50 2.95
CA GLY A 514 3.55 -24.48 1.93
C GLY A 514 3.96 -24.14 0.49
N GLY A 515 4.43 -22.92 0.27
CA GLY A 515 4.84 -22.35 -1.00
C GLY A 515 5.35 -20.93 -0.77
N ALA A 516 6.32 -20.47 -1.54
CA ALA A 516 6.93 -19.15 -1.35
C ALA A 516 6.16 -18.03 -2.06
N GLY A 517 6.80 -16.87 -2.21
CA GLY A 517 6.21 -15.71 -2.88
C GLY A 517 6.06 -15.90 -4.39
N TYR A 518 5.06 -15.25 -4.98
CA TYR A 518 4.85 -15.31 -6.43
C TYR A 518 4.13 -14.08 -6.99
N GLY A 519 4.33 -13.83 -8.28
CA GLY A 519 3.58 -12.83 -9.06
C GLY A 519 2.93 -13.46 -10.29
N SER A 520 1.95 -12.75 -10.85
CA SER A 520 1.30 -13.12 -12.12
C SER A 520 2.26 -12.87 -13.30
N PRO A 521 2.31 -13.78 -14.30
CA PRO A 521 3.14 -13.60 -15.48
C PRO A 521 2.61 -12.55 -16.46
N ASN A 522 1.39 -12.06 -16.24
CA ASN A 522 0.78 -11.04 -17.08
C ASN A 522 0.92 -9.64 -16.47
N ASP A 523 1.52 -9.49 -15.30
CA ASP A 523 1.44 -8.28 -14.50
C ASP A 523 2.83 -7.67 -14.35
N TYR A 524 2.91 -6.35 -14.38
CA TYR A 524 4.13 -5.64 -14.00
C TYR A 524 4.39 -5.79 -12.48
N ILE A 525 5.66 -5.82 -12.06
CA ILE A 525 6.08 -5.69 -10.67
C ILE A 525 7.52 -5.17 -10.62
N ARG A 526 7.85 -4.32 -9.63
CA ARG A 526 9.25 -4.06 -9.23
C ARG A 526 9.48 -4.64 -7.85
N LEU A 527 10.52 -5.43 -7.68
CA LEU A 527 10.83 -6.08 -6.39
C LEU A 527 12.32 -5.91 -6.07
N ASN A 528 12.60 -5.34 -4.90
CA ASN A 528 13.88 -5.50 -4.22
C ASN A 528 13.70 -6.61 -3.18
N TYR A 529 14.49 -7.67 -3.25
CA TYR A 529 14.43 -8.82 -2.34
C TYR A 529 15.79 -8.98 -1.63
N ILE A 530 15.98 -8.30 -0.51
CA ILE A 530 17.31 -8.08 0.08
C ILE A 530 17.37 -8.56 1.54
N GLY A 531 18.40 -9.34 1.90
CA GLY A 531 18.65 -9.63 3.32
C GLY A 531 17.63 -10.56 3.99
N ASN A 532 16.78 -11.26 3.23
CA ASN A 532 15.72 -12.11 3.78
C ASN A 532 16.25 -13.48 4.19
N VAL A 533 15.59 -14.11 5.16
CA VAL A 533 15.86 -15.48 5.59
C VAL A 533 14.66 -16.35 5.30
N GLN A 534 14.87 -17.39 4.49
CA GLN A 534 13.89 -18.43 4.25
C GLN A 534 14.36 -19.72 4.92
N GLN A 535 13.53 -20.24 5.82
CA GLN A 535 13.86 -21.41 6.62
C GLN A 535 12.72 -22.43 6.52
N GLU A 536 13.07 -23.68 6.19
CA GLU A 536 12.12 -24.79 6.18
C GLU A 536 11.73 -25.19 7.61
N GLY A 537 10.47 -25.53 7.78
CA GLY A 537 9.97 -26.20 8.98
C GLY A 537 9.33 -27.56 8.66
N PRO A 538 8.72 -28.23 9.65
CA PRO A 538 8.17 -29.57 9.50
C PRO A 538 7.14 -29.74 8.36
N ASP A 539 6.38 -28.71 8.00
CA ASP A 539 5.45 -28.77 6.87
C ASP A 539 6.13 -28.51 5.52
N SER A 540 7.06 -27.55 5.45
CA SER A 540 7.82 -27.28 4.21
C SER A 540 8.64 -28.48 3.77
N GLN A 541 9.26 -29.21 4.71
CA GLN A 541 10.08 -30.40 4.42
C GLN A 541 9.29 -31.56 3.81
N LYS A 542 7.96 -31.57 3.95
CA LYS A 542 7.10 -32.57 3.30
C LYS A 542 6.93 -32.30 1.80
N LEU A 543 7.31 -31.12 1.32
CA LEU A 543 7.15 -30.69 -0.06
C LEU A 543 8.39 -31.07 -0.89
N LYS A 544 8.15 -31.71 -2.04
CA LYS A 544 9.23 -32.29 -2.86
C LYS A 544 9.86 -31.33 -3.89
N ALA A 545 9.35 -30.11 -4.07
CA ALA A 545 9.58 -29.35 -5.31
C ALA A 545 9.79 -27.82 -5.19
N TRP A 546 9.91 -27.23 -4.00
CA TRP A 546 9.92 -25.76 -3.85
C TRP A 546 11.10 -25.22 -3.05
N LYS A 547 11.82 -24.24 -3.62
CA LYS A 547 13.06 -23.66 -3.04
C LYS A 547 13.29 -22.15 -3.25
N TRP A 548 12.41 -21.43 -3.94
CA TRP A 548 12.66 -20.02 -4.30
C TRP A 548 12.04 -19.06 -3.28
N GLY A 549 12.62 -17.87 -3.10
CA GLY A 549 12.04 -16.82 -2.26
C GLY A 549 10.84 -16.15 -2.93
N PHE A 550 10.95 -15.90 -4.24
CA PHE A 550 9.89 -15.40 -5.08
C PHE A 550 9.99 -15.97 -6.50
N GLN A 551 8.85 -16.14 -7.17
CA GLN A 551 8.82 -16.58 -8.57
C GLN A 551 7.86 -15.75 -9.45
N SER A 552 8.23 -15.54 -10.70
CA SER A 552 7.38 -14.91 -11.71
C SER A 552 7.88 -15.25 -13.11
N GLU A 553 6.96 -15.36 -14.08
CA GLU A 553 7.29 -15.48 -15.51
C GLU A 553 6.93 -14.20 -16.28
N SER A 554 6.75 -13.08 -15.57
CA SER A 554 6.39 -11.82 -16.21
C SER A 554 7.58 -11.15 -16.87
N VAL A 555 7.50 -10.93 -18.19
CA VAL A 555 8.45 -10.11 -18.97
C VAL A 555 8.34 -8.60 -18.69
N TYR A 556 7.36 -8.19 -17.88
CA TYR A 556 7.05 -6.79 -17.58
C TYR A 556 7.65 -6.33 -16.24
N ALA A 557 8.36 -7.22 -15.57
CA ALA A 557 8.82 -7.03 -14.20
C ALA A 557 10.28 -6.59 -14.13
N ASN A 558 10.65 -5.95 -13.01
CA ASN A 558 12.03 -5.65 -12.66
C ASN A 558 12.33 -6.26 -11.28
N PHE A 559 13.36 -7.09 -11.24
CA PHE A 559 13.69 -7.87 -10.06
C PHE A 559 15.13 -7.60 -9.63
N PHE A 560 15.33 -7.27 -8.37
CA PHE A 560 16.64 -7.20 -7.76
C PHE A 560 16.64 -8.05 -6.50
N ALA A 561 17.73 -8.76 -6.25
CA ALA A 561 17.88 -9.55 -5.06
C ALA A 561 19.35 -9.66 -4.64
N LYS A 562 19.58 -9.69 -3.32
CA LYS A 562 20.93 -9.66 -2.74
C LYS A 562 20.93 -10.13 -1.29
N ASN A 563 21.97 -10.88 -0.91
CA ASN A 563 22.26 -11.26 0.49
C ASN A 563 21.10 -12.00 1.19
N ASN A 564 20.41 -12.92 0.52
CA ASN A 564 19.37 -13.74 1.15
C ASN A 564 19.94 -15.08 1.65
N ILE A 565 19.37 -15.64 2.72
CA ILE A 565 19.65 -16.99 3.21
C ILE A 565 18.52 -17.91 2.78
N MET A 566 18.84 -18.98 2.05
CA MET A 566 17.86 -19.96 1.56
C MET A 566 18.08 -21.35 2.19
N PRO A 567 17.05 -22.22 2.24
CA PRO A 567 17.14 -23.51 2.91
C PRO A 567 18.20 -24.46 2.36
N ASP A 568 18.54 -24.34 1.06
CA ASP A 568 19.57 -25.17 0.42
C ASP A 568 20.98 -24.57 0.52
N GLY A 569 21.16 -23.53 1.34
CA GLY A 569 22.43 -22.83 1.53
C GLY A 569 22.83 -21.96 0.34
N SER A 570 21.99 -21.88 -0.70
CA SER A 570 22.21 -20.97 -1.81
C SER A 570 21.75 -19.55 -1.44
N SER A 571 22.18 -18.59 -2.25
CA SER A 571 21.51 -17.30 -2.37
C SER A 571 20.52 -17.33 -3.54
N ALA A 572 19.76 -18.43 -3.75
CA ALA A 572 18.85 -18.56 -4.90
C ALA A 572 17.74 -17.52 -4.83
N ASP A 573 18.08 -16.38 -5.40
CA ASP A 573 17.55 -15.11 -5.00
C ASP A 573 16.12 -14.90 -5.54
N LEU A 574 15.80 -15.42 -6.74
CA LEU A 574 14.47 -15.39 -7.36
C LEU A 574 14.38 -16.45 -8.50
N LYS A 575 13.17 -16.97 -8.81
CA LYS A 575 12.90 -17.71 -10.07
C LYS A 575 12.16 -16.81 -11.05
N VAL A 576 12.92 -16.12 -11.88
CA VAL A 576 12.40 -15.11 -12.82
C VAL A 576 13.11 -15.20 -14.17
N LEU A 577 12.60 -14.48 -15.17
CA LEU A 577 13.23 -14.40 -16.48
C LEU A 577 14.56 -13.63 -16.40
N PRO A 578 15.68 -14.12 -16.97
CA PRO A 578 16.98 -13.48 -16.85
C PRO A 578 17.01 -12.00 -17.25
N GLU A 579 16.26 -11.62 -18.28
CA GLU A 579 16.14 -10.25 -18.80
C GLU A 579 15.40 -9.28 -17.87
N THR A 580 14.73 -9.79 -16.83
CA THR A 580 14.01 -9.01 -15.82
C THR A 580 14.83 -8.78 -14.56
N LEU A 581 16.02 -9.39 -14.46
CA LEU A 581 16.95 -9.18 -13.36
C LEU A 581 17.72 -7.86 -13.55
N MET A 582 17.63 -6.99 -12.55
CA MET A 582 18.29 -5.70 -12.52
C MET A 582 19.64 -5.83 -11.83
N PRO A 583 20.67 -5.09 -12.28
CA PRO A 583 21.99 -5.12 -11.66
C PRO A 583 22.05 -4.38 -10.31
N GLU A 584 21.10 -3.47 -10.08
CA GLU A 584 21.01 -2.64 -8.87
C GLU A 584 19.54 -2.57 -8.41
N PRO A 585 19.29 -2.37 -7.10
CA PRO A 585 17.93 -2.20 -6.61
C PRO A 585 17.30 -0.95 -7.22
N PHE A 586 15.98 -0.97 -7.39
CA PHE A 586 15.31 0.30 -7.60
C PHE A 586 15.41 1.13 -6.31
N GLU A 587 15.51 2.44 -6.47
CA GLU A 587 15.64 3.33 -5.32
C GLU A 587 14.37 3.30 -4.47
N ALA A 588 14.54 3.05 -3.18
CA ALA A 588 13.48 3.00 -2.20
C ALA A 588 13.76 3.95 -1.04
N PHE A 589 12.71 4.32 -0.30
CA PHE A 589 12.87 5.06 0.94
C PHE A 589 13.85 4.35 1.87
N PRO A 590 14.69 5.10 2.61
CA PRO A 590 15.66 4.50 3.51
C PRO A 590 15.01 3.52 4.50
N VAL A 591 15.60 2.33 4.56
CA VAL A 591 15.35 1.29 5.55
C VAL A 591 16.72 0.82 6.01
N LYS A 592 16.99 0.85 7.32
CA LYS A 592 18.18 0.24 7.88
C LYS A 592 18.19 -1.24 7.49
N THR A 593 19.19 -1.63 6.71
CA THR A 593 19.31 -2.99 6.19
C THR A 593 20.40 -3.71 6.98
N ASP A 594 20.00 -4.64 7.83
CA ASP A 594 20.91 -5.49 8.62
C ASP A 594 21.41 -6.68 7.79
N SER A 595 22.43 -7.41 8.27
CA SER A 595 22.74 -8.72 7.69
C SER A 595 21.55 -9.68 7.90
N PRO A 596 21.31 -10.66 7.01
CA PRO A 596 20.19 -11.60 7.18
C PRO A 596 20.27 -12.36 8.53
N GLU A 597 21.45 -12.67 9.04
CA GLU A 597 21.63 -13.32 10.35
C GLU A 597 21.27 -12.39 11.52
N GLU A 598 21.71 -11.13 11.49
CA GLU A 598 21.35 -10.15 12.52
C GLU A 598 19.84 -9.88 12.50
N ALA A 599 19.27 -9.66 11.30
CA ALA A 599 17.83 -9.49 11.12
C ALA A 599 17.06 -10.70 11.67
N TYR A 600 17.50 -11.92 11.37
CA TYR A 600 16.86 -13.13 11.88
C TYR A 600 16.79 -13.13 13.42
N MET A 601 17.89 -12.81 14.08
CA MET A 601 17.94 -12.80 15.54
C MET A 601 17.10 -11.67 16.13
N THR A 602 17.20 -10.46 15.59
CA THR A 602 16.49 -9.28 16.12
C THR A 602 14.98 -9.36 15.89
N ILE A 603 14.53 -9.87 14.75
CA ILE A 603 13.10 -10.07 14.47
C ILE A 603 12.52 -11.08 15.47
N LEU A 604 13.22 -12.17 15.77
CA LEU A 604 12.73 -13.17 16.71
C LEU A 604 12.82 -12.76 18.20
N ASP A 605 13.57 -11.72 18.51
CA ASP A 605 13.72 -11.16 19.86
C ASP A 605 12.78 -9.97 20.11
N ALA A 606 12.66 -9.06 19.12
CA ALA A 606 11.96 -7.79 19.24
C ALA A 606 10.76 -7.65 18.28
N GLY A 607 10.63 -8.45 17.23
CA GLY A 607 9.48 -8.39 16.30
C GLY A 607 8.17 -8.94 16.88
N GLY A 608 7.06 -8.60 16.25
CA GLY A 608 5.70 -8.87 16.73
C GLY A 608 5.29 -7.95 17.88
N THR A 609 4.13 -8.19 18.49
CA THR A 609 3.65 -7.38 19.61
C THR A 609 4.32 -7.84 20.90
N HIS A 610 5.46 -7.24 21.22
CA HIS A 610 6.23 -7.52 22.44
C HIS A 610 5.99 -6.51 23.58
N LEU A 611 5.28 -5.41 23.32
CA LEU A 611 4.83 -4.46 24.35
C LEU A 611 3.30 -4.53 24.51
N PRO A 612 2.77 -4.35 25.74
CA PRO A 612 3.52 -4.15 27.00
C PRO A 612 4.29 -5.40 27.46
N VAL A 613 3.91 -6.58 26.98
CA VAL A 613 4.62 -7.85 27.19
C VAL A 613 4.55 -8.67 25.90
N ARG A 614 5.48 -9.59 25.66
CA ARG A 614 5.35 -10.63 24.63
C ARG A 614 4.45 -11.74 25.17
N ASP A 615 3.35 -12.03 24.47
CA ASP A 615 2.38 -13.02 24.95
C ASP A 615 2.77 -14.46 24.58
N ASN A 616 2.09 -15.45 25.15
CA ASN A 616 2.47 -16.85 24.99
C ASN A 616 2.30 -17.37 23.55
N ILE A 617 1.43 -16.77 22.74
CA ILE A 617 1.26 -17.14 21.33
C ILE A 617 2.37 -16.51 20.48
N THR A 618 2.66 -15.22 20.71
CA THR A 618 3.77 -14.52 20.06
C THR A 618 5.11 -15.21 20.37
N GLU A 619 5.31 -15.58 21.63
CA GLU A 619 6.48 -16.33 22.11
C GLU A 619 6.54 -17.73 21.48
N PHE A 620 5.41 -18.43 21.43
CA PHE A 620 5.32 -19.73 20.77
C PHE A 620 5.75 -19.65 19.30
N VAL A 621 5.27 -18.67 18.55
CA VAL A 621 5.63 -18.47 17.14
C VAL A 621 7.12 -18.15 16.99
N ALA A 622 7.69 -17.27 17.82
CA ALA A 622 9.12 -16.98 17.74
C ALA A 622 9.96 -18.23 18.04
N ASN A 623 9.59 -19.01 19.06
CA ASN A 623 10.33 -20.20 19.46
C ASN A 623 10.19 -21.36 18.47
N THR A 624 9.04 -21.54 17.82
CA THR A 624 8.91 -22.56 16.76
C THR A 624 9.85 -22.26 15.59
N VAL A 625 10.04 -21.00 15.23
CA VAL A 625 11.02 -20.59 14.21
C VAL A 625 12.44 -20.88 14.66
N LYS A 626 12.83 -20.41 15.87
CA LYS A 626 14.18 -20.62 16.45
C LYS A 626 14.54 -22.11 16.52
N GLU A 627 13.59 -22.95 16.92
CA GLU A 627 13.81 -24.38 17.12
C GLU A 627 13.63 -25.23 15.84
N GLY A 628 13.14 -24.64 14.75
CA GLY A 628 12.82 -25.39 13.54
C GLY A 628 11.61 -26.34 13.72
N LYS A 629 10.61 -25.97 14.53
CA LYS A 629 9.43 -26.77 14.87
C LYS A 629 8.10 -26.10 14.46
N GLY A 630 6.99 -26.65 14.94
CA GLY A 630 5.64 -26.11 14.73
C GLY A 630 4.98 -26.62 13.43
N THR A 631 3.72 -26.26 13.26
CA THR A 631 2.89 -26.72 12.14
C THR A 631 1.97 -25.62 11.62
N VAL A 632 1.65 -25.67 10.33
CA VAL A 632 0.53 -24.92 9.76
C VAL A 632 -0.76 -25.50 10.36
N PRO A 633 -1.54 -24.70 11.13
CA PRO A 633 -2.72 -25.20 11.82
C PRO A 633 -3.82 -25.60 10.83
N ASN A 634 -4.59 -26.64 11.14
CA ASN A 634 -5.89 -26.81 10.48
C ASN A 634 -6.88 -25.78 10.96
N THR A 635 -6.95 -25.59 12.28
CA THR A 635 -7.74 -24.57 12.96
C THR A 635 -6.91 -24.01 14.13
N PRO A 636 -7.26 -22.84 14.68
CA PRO A 636 -6.54 -22.25 15.82
C PRO A 636 -6.50 -23.18 17.04
N ALA A 637 -7.49 -24.08 17.20
CA ALA A 637 -7.59 -25.02 18.31
C ALA A 637 -6.37 -25.97 18.46
N GLU A 638 -5.57 -26.15 17.40
CA GLU A 638 -4.36 -26.99 17.42
C GLU A 638 -3.15 -26.29 18.06
N TRP A 639 -3.23 -24.99 18.31
CA TRP A 639 -2.16 -24.19 18.92
C TRP A 639 -2.41 -23.95 20.41
N PRO A 640 -1.38 -23.55 21.20
CA PRO A 640 -1.56 -23.23 22.62
C PRO A 640 -2.72 -22.27 22.85
N GLY A 641 -3.52 -22.49 23.90
CA GLY A 641 -4.69 -21.64 24.20
C GLY A 641 -5.76 -21.59 23.09
N GLY A 642 -5.73 -22.51 22.13
CA GLY A 642 -6.57 -22.47 20.94
C GLY A 642 -6.22 -21.32 19.99
N GLY A 643 -4.96 -20.88 19.97
CA GLY A 643 -4.48 -19.73 19.21
C GLY A 643 -4.72 -18.39 19.91
N PHE A 644 -5.19 -18.39 21.15
CA PHE A 644 -5.53 -17.18 21.90
C PHE A 644 -4.90 -17.18 23.28
N THR A 645 -4.43 -16.00 23.68
CA THR A 645 -3.94 -15.74 25.04
C THR A 645 -5.10 -15.42 25.97
N SER A 646 -5.02 -15.88 27.21
CA SER A 646 -5.86 -15.37 28.30
C SER A 646 -5.13 -14.25 29.02
N TYR A 647 -5.81 -13.12 29.19
CA TYR A 647 -5.25 -11.90 29.76
C TYR A 647 -5.76 -11.73 31.19
N PRO A 648 -4.88 -11.79 32.21
CA PRO A 648 -5.26 -11.48 33.57
C PRO A 648 -5.79 -10.05 33.68
N PRO A 649 -6.84 -9.78 34.47
CA PRO A 649 -7.27 -8.41 34.73
C PRO A 649 -6.15 -7.56 35.31
N ALA A 650 -5.96 -6.36 34.77
CA ALA A 650 -5.03 -5.37 35.30
C ALA A 650 -5.72 -4.01 35.36
N LYS A 651 -5.40 -3.23 36.40
CA LYS A 651 -5.87 -1.85 36.51
C LYS A 651 -4.98 -0.94 35.67
N PRO A 652 -5.55 0.05 34.94
CA PRO A 652 -4.75 1.11 34.35
C PRO A 652 -4.05 1.92 35.46
N LEU A 653 -2.99 2.61 35.07
CA LEU A 653 -2.38 3.63 35.94
C LEU A 653 -3.37 4.80 36.11
N PRO A 654 -3.34 5.51 37.26
CA PRO A 654 -4.10 6.76 37.41
C PRO A 654 -3.74 7.78 36.32
N ASP A 655 -4.77 8.42 35.81
CA ASP A 655 -4.77 9.48 34.80
C ASP A 655 -5.94 10.40 35.20
N ALA A 656 -5.61 11.50 35.88
CA ALA A 656 -6.59 12.31 36.59
C ALA A 656 -7.39 13.26 35.68
N ASP A 657 -6.81 13.70 34.55
CA ASP A 657 -7.49 14.53 33.55
C ASP A 657 -7.93 13.77 32.27
N GLN A 658 -7.61 12.47 32.19
CA GLN A 658 -8.04 11.53 31.15
C GLN A 658 -7.49 11.86 29.77
N ASP A 659 -6.28 12.38 29.71
CA ASP A 659 -5.60 12.72 28.45
C ASP A 659 -4.80 11.57 27.84
N GLY A 660 -4.76 10.41 28.51
CA GLY A 660 -4.09 9.21 28.06
C GLY A 660 -2.65 9.06 28.55
N MET A 661 -2.12 10.03 29.28
CA MET A 661 -0.83 9.95 29.98
C MET A 661 -1.06 9.64 31.47
N PRO A 662 -0.29 8.72 32.07
CA PRO A 662 -0.40 8.48 33.51
C PRO A 662 0.17 9.63 34.35
N ASP A 663 -0.47 9.97 35.47
CA ASP A 663 -0.05 11.05 36.40
C ASP A 663 1.45 10.96 36.75
N ALA A 664 1.94 9.74 36.97
CA ALA A 664 3.33 9.48 37.35
C ALA A 664 4.33 9.79 36.23
N TRP A 665 3.93 9.61 34.97
CA TRP A 665 4.73 9.97 33.80
C TRP A 665 4.79 11.49 33.63
N GLU A 666 3.65 12.16 33.79
CA GLU A 666 3.56 13.62 33.72
C GLU A 666 4.40 14.31 34.79
N ILE A 667 4.25 13.90 36.06
CA ILE A 667 5.04 14.41 37.19
C ILE A 667 6.54 14.23 36.93
N LYS A 668 6.95 13.08 36.37
CA LYS A 668 8.35 12.81 36.05
C LYS A 668 8.94 13.83 35.06
N TYR A 669 8.12 14.33 34.12
CA TYR A 669 8.56 15.29 33.09
C TYR A 669 8.12 16.73 33.36
N ASN A 670 7.61 17.02 34.55
CA ASN A 670 7.12 18.34 34.98
C ASN A 670 5.90 18.85 34.18
N LEU A 671 5.08 17.92 33.70
CA LEU A 671 3.74 18.19 33.19
C LEU A 671 2.72 18.24 34.33
N ASN A 672 1.48 18.65 34.05
CA ASN A 672 0.45 18.85 35.06
C ASN A 672 -0.65 17.79 34.95
N PRO A 673 -0.74 16.82 35.89
CA PRO A 673 -1.76 15.75 35.88
C PRO A 673 -3.24 16.16 35.98
N ASN A 674 -3.53 17.45 35.90
CA ASN A 674 -4.89 17.99 35.94
C ASN A 674 -5.14 18.94 34.74
N ASP A 675 -4.28 18.94 33.72
CA ASP A 675 -4.38 19.76 32.51
C ASP A 675 -4.18 18.95 31.23
N SER A 676 -5.28 18.31 30.79
CA SER A 676 -5.34 17.49 29.57
C SER A 676 -4.88 18.19 28.28
N ALA A 677 -4.72 19.52 28.28
CA ALA A 677 -4.22 20.23 27.11
C ALA A 677 -2.72 19.95 26.87
N ASP A 678 -1.97 19.58 27.90
CA ASP A 678 -0.53 19.39 27.81
C ASP A 678 -0.14 18.09 27.08
N ALA A 679 -0.99 17.05 27.04
CA ALA A 679 -0.83 15.90 26.14
C ALA A 679 -0.57 16.31 24.69
N SER A 680 -1.30 17.31 24.21
CA SER A 680 -1.21 17.81 22.82
C SER A 680 -0.12 18.84 22.60
N ALA A 681 0.55 19.29 23.67
CA ALA A 681 1.68 20.21 23.57
C ALA A 681 2.94 19.48 23.11
N ASP A 682 3.91 20.26 22.61
CA ASP A 682 5.24 19.81 22.19
C ASP A 682 6.25 20.56 23.07
N LEU A 683 6.63 19.92 24.18
CA LEU A 683 7.35 20.60 25.26
C LEU A 683 8.79 20.97 24.87
N ASP A 684 9.43 20.20 23.99
CA ASP A 684 10.80 20.50 23.54
C ASP A 684 10.86 21.16 22.15
N GLY A 685 9.79 21.15 21.36
CA GLY A 685 9.71 21.80 20.06
C GLY A 685 10.40 21.01 18.95
N ASP A 686 10.31 19.68 18.97
CA ASP A 686 10.79 18.79 17.91
C ASP A 686 9.69 18.31 16.96
N GLY A 687 8.43 18.56 17.32
CA GLY A 687 7.23 18.26 16.55
C GLY A 687 6.48 16.99 16.94
N TYR A 688 6.94 16.23 17.94
CA TYR A 688 6.13 15.21 18.60
C TYR A 688 5.35 15.82 19.78
N THR A 689 4.10 15.39 19.94
CA THR A 689 3.29 15.77 21.11
C THR A 689 3.71 14.97 22.34
N ASN A 690 3.48 15.48 23.55
CA ASN A 690 3.82 14.80 24.79
C ASN A 690 3.19 13.40 24.89
N ILE A 691 1.96 13.23 24.38
CA ILE A 691 1.32 11.91 24.29
C ILE A 691 2.04 10.96 23.32
N GLU A 692 2.57 11.46 22.20
CA GLU A 692 3.42 10.65 21.31
C GLU A 692 4.73 10.25 22.00
N GLU A 693 5.34 11.16 22.76
CA GLU A 693 6.53 10.87 23.56
C GLU A 693 6.26 9.77 24.60
N TYR A 694 5.11 9.83 25.28
CA TYR A 694 4.66 8.76 26.18
C TYR A 694 4.50 7.42 25.44
N ILE A 695 3.80 7.41 24.31
CA ILE A 695 3.57 6.20 23.50
C ILE A 695 4.89 5.61 23.00
N ASN A 696 5.87 6.43 22.66
CA ASN A 696 7.16 6.02 22.12
C ASN A 696 8.21 5.74 23.20
N ALA A 697 7.87 5.96 24.48
CA ALA A 697 8.79 5.89 25.62
C ALA A 697 10.04 6.78 25.45
N THR A 698 9.87 7.93 24.79
CA THR A 698 10.89 8.95 24.58
C THR A 698 10.74 10.07 25.63
N SER A 699 11.48 11.17 25.47
CA SER A 699 11.59 12.21 26.49
C SER A 699 11.03 13.54 25.96
N PRO A 700 9.91 14.07 26.50
CA PRO A 700 9.35 15.35 26.08
C PRO A 700 10.23 16.57 26.44
N LEU A 701 11.37 16.34 27.10
CA LEU A 701 12.36 17.37 27.45
C LEU A 701 13.58 17.37 26.52
N LYS A 702 13.62 16.50 25.50
CA LYS A 702 14.82 16.27 24.70
C LYS A 702 14.47 15.94 23.26
N LYS A 703 14.69 16.94 22.40
CA LYS A 703 14.53 16.85 20.95
C LYS A 703 15.10 15.57 20.35
N GLU A 704 14.26 14.89 19.58
CA GLU A 704 14.66 13.76 18.77
C GLU A 704 15.47 14.23 17.54
N LYS A 705 16.53 13.47 17.24
CA LYS A 705 17.52 13.86 16.23
C LYS A 705 17.15 13.44 14.83
#